data_AF-A0A953JA03-F1
#
_entry.id   AF-A0A953JA03-F1
#
_cell.length_a   1.000
_cell.length_b   1.000
_cell.length_c   1.000
_cell.angle_alpha   90.00
_cell.angle_beta   90.00
_cell.angle_gamma   90.00
#
_symmetry.space_group_name_H-M   'P 1'
#
loop_
_entity.id
_entity.type
_entity.pdbx_description
1 polymer ?
#
loop_
_entity_poly.entity_id
_entity_poly.type
_entity_poly.pdbx_seq_one_letter_code
_entity_poly.pdbx_strand_id
1 'polypeptide(L)'
;MKIRTLLCIAAMSFACVSSAFAAESKLEGSVSLTGKIVDVNGSEAKFNEYRDLDDGVYAGIKLGYESGAYYTRFKALDTGYDTQSYKLDGGMWGRFKYDLFYNEIPHNFTYGARTFYSGAGTNNLTGTPNTNVSSWNTFDYSLERKSYGGGLSFDLMKPFFIGLSASREERTGIKPISAAIGSPGGAFVELPEPVDYTTNHFKAEAGYAKKPYFASLSYSYSNFENSNEFLNFQHPTSSVTDTLTLPPDNQYYKVAFKGAVDLPMKSRFNATLSSARAKSDADLLTSYFFEGASTATNLTLSDTVFNGEVKTQNYAFVLTSNPLPLLNAKVFYKYYEKENESDQITTTQDTDTFTNKLFDYRKNKAGVELGIKLPANFRLIPAYTYVKTNREREDIPETRDNILSLDLKWSGLAFMTAKIGYERLWRDADHGILTVVGGQDEADLVEQYVRRFDAAPKDQDTYKASVELYPLDNLGIGLGYKYRKADYRDTTLGLRDYKSNEFLLDADYSIGRIAKLNAYFDYERIKSYQFQRRYNPPSSGGDPNPDGTSNSTNYNWDVTQVDTSYNYGAGTDIYVLPRKLTLRVQFDHLDSDGHADFTYYTSSALTGGRTNDNIDSPIWDDYRKTVLMAKAEYNATKSLSLSAGYAYERYEYNDATLDGYLYTFGSGTNTNYLTGAYKDQSYNASIIFLTAAYKF
;
A
#
# COMPACT_ATOMS: atom_id res chain seq x y z
N MET A 1 10.82 -19.87 -27.92
CA MET A 1 11.96 -19.02 -28.34
C MET A 1 12.67 -18.34 -27.15
N LYS A 2 11.93 -17.82 -26.16
CA LYS A 2 12.45 -17.12 -24.96
C LYS A 2 13.50 -17.91 -24.14
N ILE A 3 13.29 -19.20 -23.86
CA ILE A 3 14.24 -20.04 -23.07
C ILE A 3 15.63 -20.21 -23.73
N ARG A 4 15.70 -20.31 -25.06
CA ARG A 4 16.98 -20.49 -25.78
C ARG A 4 17.83 -19.21 -25.76
N THR A 5 17.19 -18.05 -25.90
CA THR A 5 17.88 -16.75 -25.82
C THR A 5 18.39 -16.47 -24.40
N LEU A 6 17.65 -16.86 -23.36
CA LEU A 6 18.08 -16.72 -21.95
C LEU A 6 19.24 -17.67 -21.56
N LEU A 7 19.24 -18.92 -22.04
CA LEU A 7 20.37 -19.83 -21.88
C LEU A 7 21.64 -19.29 -22.54
N CYS A 8 21.51 -18.59 -23.67
CA CYS A 8 22.62 -17.92 -24.33
C CYS A 8 23.16 -16.71 -23.54
N ILE A 9 22.31 -15.93 -22.86
CA ILE A 9 22.75 -14.82 -22.00
C ILE A 9 23.47 -15.34 -20.74
N ALA A 10 22.94 -16.39 -20.11
CA ALA A 10 23.63 -17.09 -19.02
C ALA A 10 24.98 -17.66 -19.50
N ALA A 11 25.02 -18.32 -20.66
CA ALA A 11 26.26 -18.86 -21.21
C ALA A 11 27.28 -17.77 -21.59
N MET A 12 26.85 -16.61 -22.14
CA MET A 12 27.74 -15.49 -22.47
C MET A 12 28.29 -14.78 -21.23
N SER A 13 27.50 -14.64 -20.16
CA SER A 13 27.97 -14.04 -18.90
C SER A 13 28.97 -14.95 -18.16
N PHE A 14 28.89 -16.28 -18.34
CA PHE A 14 29.94 -17.20 -17.91
C PHE A 14 31.18 -17.20 -18.83
N ALA A 15 31.01 -16.96 -20.13
CA ALA A 15 32.14 -16.88 -21.09
C ALA A 15 33.03 -15.63 -20.87
N CYS A 16 32.47 -14.51 -20.38
CA CYS A 16 33.25 -13.30 -20.09
C CYS A 16 34.10 -13.36 -18.81
N VAL A 17 33.99 -14.42 -18.00
CA VAL A 17 34.76 -14.57 -16.74
C VAL A 17 35.84 -15.67 -16.85
N SER A 18 35.98 -16.33 -18.00
CA SER A 18 36.91 -17.45 -18.18
C SER A 18 38.37 -17.06 -18.44
N SER A 19 38.74 -15.78 -18.39
CA SER A 19 40.10 -15.32 -18.76
C SER A 19 41.09 -15.16 -17.59
N ALA A 20 40.78 -15.63 -16.38
CA ALA A 20 41.71 -15.62 -15.25
C ALA A 20 42.03 -17.05 -14.75
N PHE A 21 42.79 -17.81 -15.55
CA PHE A 21 43.35 -19.10 -15.13
C PHE A 21 44.56 -18.88 -14.21
N ALA A 22 44.38 -19.06 -12.89
CA ALA A 22 45.43 -19.36 -11.90
C ALA A 22 44.91 -19.58 -10.45
N ALA A 23 43.65 -19.26 -10.14
CA ALA A 23 43.08 -19.42 -8.79
C ALA A 23 42.16 -20.65 -8.69
N GLU A 24 42.15 -21.29 -7.51
CA GLU A 24 41.17 -22.32 -7.14
C GLU A 24 39.76 -21.73 -7.27
N SER A 25 38.95 -22.32 -8.15
CA SER A 25 37.59 -21.87 -8.43
C SER A 25 36.59 -22.82 -7.80
N LYS A 26 35.54 -22.24 -7.21
CA LYS A 26 34.45 -22.98 -6.59
C LYS A 26 33.15 -22.63 -7.31
N LEU A 27 32.55 -23.64 -7.93
CA LEU A 27 31.19 -23.55 -8.46
C LEU A 27 30.27 -24.33 -7.52
N GLU A 28 29.26 -23.67 -7.00
CA GLU A 28 28.21 -24.29 -6.20
C GLU A 28 26.83 -23.84 -6.69
N GLY A 29 25.81 -24.67 -6.53
CA GLY A 29 24.49 -24.29 -6.97
C GLY A 29 23.39 -25.28 -6.65
N SER A 30 22.18 -24.90 -7.04
CA SER A 30 21.01 -25.77 -7.05
C SER A 30 20.15 -25.48 -8.26
N VAL A 31 19.74 -26.53 -8.97
CA VAL A 31 18.68 -26.47 -9.97
C VAL A 31 17.50 -27.26 -9.44
N SER A 32 16.31 -26.67 -9.53
CA SER A 32 15.05 -27.30 -9.13
C SER A 32 14.06 -27.24 -10.27
N LEU A 33 13.28 -28.31 -10.42
CA LEU A 33 12.16 -28.42 -11.34
C LEU A 33 10.93 -28.75 -10.51
N THR A 34 9.90 -27.94 -10.62
CA THR A 34 8.62 -28.15 -9.93
C THR A 34 7.52 -28.32 -10.96
N GLY A 35 6.78 -29.43 -10.89
CA GLY A 35 5.50 -29.59 -11.57
C GLY A 35 4.36 -29.39 -10.59
N LYS A 36 3.31 -28.67 -10.99
CA LYS A 36 2.10 -28.45 -10.18
C LYS A 36 0.83 -28.70 -10.99
N ILE A 37 -0.20 -29.20 -10.30
CA ILE A 37 -1.58 -29.30 -10.77
C ILE A 37 -2.43 -28.50 -9.78
N VAL A 38 -3.31 -27.66 -10.31
CA VAL A 38 -4.11 -26.69 -9.59
C VAL A 38 -5.56 -26.80 -10.06
N ASP A 39 -6.44 -27.04 -9.10
CA ASP A 39 -7.88 -27.06 -9.28
C ASP A 39 -8.46 -25.87 -8.54
N VAL A 40 -9.10 -24.95 -9.25
CA VAL A 40 -9.74 -23.75 -8.67
C VAL A 40 -11.23 -23.80 -8.99
N ASN A 41 -12.06 -23.54 -8.00
CA ASN A 41 -13.48 -23.32 -8.17
C ASN A 41 -13.84 -21.96 -7.55
N GLY A 42 -14.64 -21.17 -8.26
CA GLY A 42 -14.87 -19.76 -7.97
C GLY A 42 -13.91 -18.83 -8.74
N SER A 43 -13.50 -17.74 -8.10
CA SER A 43 -12.72 -16.67 -8.72
C SER A 43 -11.25 -17.01 -8.93
N GLU A 44 -10.88 -17.40 -10.17
CA GLU A 44 -9.48 -17.58 -10.58
C GLU A 44 -8.68 -16.28 -10.50
N ALA A 45 -9.28 -15.15 -10.88
CA ALA A 45 -8.62 -13.83 -10.82
C ALA A 45 -8.19 -13.50 -9.39
N LYS A 46 -9.07 -13.70 -8.40
CA LYS A 46 -8.75 -13.46 -6.98
C LYS A 46 -7.77 -14.48 -6.43
N PHE A 47 -7.86 -15.74 -6.85
CA PHE A 47 -6.84 -16.74 -6.50
C PHE A 47 -5.46 -16.33 -7.03
N ASN A 48 -5.37 -15.81 -8.25
CA ASN A 48 -4.13 -15.38 -8.88
C ASN A 48 -3.87 -13.85 -8.79
N GLU A 49 -4.45 -13.14 -7.80
CA GLU A 49 -4.44 -11.66 -7.78
C GLU A 49 -3.04 -11.06 -7.91
N TYR A 50 -2.02 -11.63 -7.24
CA TYR A 50 -0.61 -11.20 -7.34
C TYR A 50 0.35 -12.37 -7.59
N ARG A 51 -0.15 -13.47 -8.15
CA ARG A 51 0.61 -14.71 -8.35
C ARG A 51 0.16 -15.42 -9.62
N ASP A 52 1.01 -16.31 -10.10
CA ASP A 52 0.71 -17.19 -11.23
C ASP A 52 0.85 -18.65 -10.76
N LEU A 53 -0.28 -19.21 -10.34
CA LEU A 53 -0.39 -20.59 -9.87
C LEU A 53 -1.07 -21.50 -10.91
N ASP A 54 -0.72 -21.35 -12.19
CA ASP A 54 -1.31 -22.19 -13.24
C ASP A 54 -0.66 -23.56 -13.39
N ASP A 55 -1.42 -24.53 -13.89
CA ASP A 55 -0.96 -25.86 -14.23
C ASP A 55 0.31 -25.82 -15.08
N GLY A 56 1.34 -26.57 -14.66
CA GLY A 56 2.54 -26.67 -15.46
C GLY A 56 3.82 -26.93 -14.67
N VAL A 57 4.92 -26.51 -15.27
CA VAL A 57 6.27 -26.81 -14.81
C VAL A 57 7.12 -25.55 -14.85
N TYR A 58 7.77 -25.22 -13.73
CA TYR A 58 8.74 -24.14 -13.66
C TYR A 58 10.07 -24.62 -13.08
N ALA A 59 11.11 -23.87 -13.39
CA ALA A 59 12.46 -24.12 -12.90
C ALA A 59 12.93 -23.00 -11.98
N GLY A 60 13.57 -23.40 -10.88
CA GLY A 60 14.32 -22.52 -9.99
C GLY A 60 15.82 -22.80 -10.14
N ILE A 61 16.62 -21.77 -10.37
CA ILE A 61 18.07 -21.89 -10.53
C ILE A 61 18.75 -20.99 -9.49
N LYS A 62 19.75 -21.53 -8.80
CA LYS A 62 20.69 -20.76 -7.97
C LYS A 62 22.09 -21.23 -8.33
N LEU A 63 22.94 -20.32 -8.77
CA LEU A 63 24.33 -20.60 -9.12
C LEU A 63 25.22 -19.59 -8.39
N GLY A 64 26.33 -20.07 -7.86
CA GLY A 64 27.39 -19.28 -7.26
C GLY A 64 28.73 -19.74 -7.83
N TYR A 65 29.49 -18.80 -8.34
CA TYR A 65 30.85 -19.02 -8.81
C TYR A 65 31.78 -18.08 -8.06
N GLU A 66 32.82 -18.63 -7.44
CA GLU A 66 33.86 -17.89 -6.75
C GLU A 66 35.23 -18.26 -7.35
N SER A 67 36.07 -17.26 -7.58
CA SER A 67 37.45 -17.45 -8.04
C SER A 67 38.34 -16.36 -7.45
N GLY A 68 39.20 -16.75 -6.50
CA GLY A 68 40.02 -15.82 -5.75
C GLY A 68 39.19 -14.74 -5.03
N ALA A 69 39.33 -13.48 -5.46
CA ALA A 69 38.59 -12.35 -4.90
C ALA A 69 37.28 -12.03 -5.64
N TYR A 70 36.96 -12.76 -6.72
CA TYR A 70 35.79 -12.53 -7.55
C TYR A 70 34.66 -13.48 -7.18
N TYR A 71 33.44 -13.00 -7.34
CA TYR A 71 32.24 -13.82 -7.21
C TYR A 71 31.21 -13.40 -8.26
N THR A 72 30.39 -14.37 -8.67
CA THR A 72 29.21 -14.16 -9.50
C THR A 72 28.11 -15.10 -9.00
N ARG A 73 26.90 -14.58 -8.83
CA ARG A 73 25.73 -15.31 -8.37
C ARG A 73 24.58 -15.05 -9.33
N PHE A 74 23.91 -16.11 -9.73
CA PHE A 74 22.72 -16.06 -10.55
C PHE A 74 21.56 -16.74 -9.83
N LYS A 75 20.40 -16.12 -9.84
CA LYS A 75 19.15 -16.65 -9.29
C LYS A 75 18.04 -16.48 -10.31
N ALA A 76 17.33 -17.56 -10.60
CA ALA A 76 16.09 -17.55 -11.37
C ALA A 76 14.99 -18.20 -10.53
N LEU A 77 13.82 -17.56 -10.47
CA LEU A 77 12.60 -18.04 -9.83
C LEU A 77 11.46 -18.02 -10.85
N ASP A 78 10.55 -18.98 -10.73
CA ASP A 78 9.31 -19.08 -11.51
C ASP A 78 9.52 -18.89 -13.03
N THR A 79 10.62 -19.44 -13.53
CA THR A 79 11.04 -19.29 -14.94
C THR A 79 9.91 -19.75 -15.87
N GLY A 80 9.40 -18.84 -16.71
CA GLY A 80 8.36 -19.13 -17.69
C GLY A 80 6.92 -18.84 -17.24
N TYR A 81 6.73 -18.33 -16.03
CA TYR A 81 5.46 -17.86 -15.47
C TYR A 81 5.45 -16.33 -15.42
N ASP A 82 4.28 -15.73 -15.24
CA ASP A 82 4.09 -14.28 -15.17
C ASP A 82 4.59 -13.69 -13.81
N THR A 83 5.17 -14.54 -12.95
CA THR A 83 5.88 -14.15 -11.72
C THR A 83 7.39 -14.34 -11.79
N GLN A 84 7.94 -14.53 -13.00
CA GLN A 84 9.36 -14.84 -13.17
C GLN A 84 10.27 -13.73 -12.62
N SER A 85 11.34 -14.16 -11.94
CA SER A 85 12.34 -13.26 -11.36
C SER A 85 13.74 -13.76 -11.63
N TYR A 86 14.58 -12.89 -12.20
CA TYR A 86 15.98 -13.16 -12.49
C TYR A 86 16.85 -12.12 -11.78
N LYS A 87 17.93 -12.59 -11.17
CA LYS A 87 18.94 -11.73 -10.56
C LYS A 87 20.33 -12.28 -10.85
N LEU A 88 21.19 -11.42 -11.38
CA LEU A 88 22.61 -11.68 -11.52
C LEU A 88 23.34 -10.64 -10.68
N ASP A 89 24.20 -11.05 -9.77
CA ASP A 89 25.07 -10.14 -9.03
C ASP A 89 26.48 -10.68 -8.94
N GLY A 90 27.47 -9.81 -8.94
CA GLY A 90 28.86 -10.24 -8.89
C GLY A 90 29.81 -9.08 -8.70
N GLY A 91 31.10 -9.36 -8.78
CA GLY A 91 32.16 -8.36 -8.69
C GLY A 91 33.38 -8.89 -7.97
N MET A 92 34.14 -7.97 -7.38
CA MET A 92 35.33 -8.27 -6.59
C MET A 92 35.11 -7.82 -5.15
N TRP A 93 35.27 -8.76 -4.20
CA TRP A 93 35.04 -8.52 -2.78
C TRP A 93 35.76 -7.26 -2.29
N GLY A 94 34.98 -6.31 -1.77
CA GLY A 94 35.46 -5.06 -1.19
C GLY A 94 36.08 -4.05 -2.17
N ARG A 95 35.88 -4.24 -3.49
CA ARG A 95 36.31 -3.27 -4.52
C ARG A 95 35.17 -2.80 -5.40
N PHE A 96 34.43 -3.71 -6.01
CA PHE A 96 33.27 -3.34 -6.82
C PHE A 96 32.24 -4.46 -6.84
N LYS A 97 30.99 -4.08 -7.09
CA LYS A 97 29.84 -4.98 -7.22
C LYS A 97 28.99 -4.49 -8.38
N TYR A 98 28.40 -5.42 -9.11
CA TYR A 98 27.33 -5.15 -10.05
C TYR A 98 26.12 -6.01 -9.70
N ASP A 99 24.94 -5.54 -10.06
CA ASP A 99 23.71 -6.30 -10.02
C ASP A 99 22.87 -6.00 -11.25
N LEU A 100 22.18 -7.01 -11.77
CA LEU A 100 21.18 -6.93 -12.82
C LEU A 100 19.97 -7.71 -12.35
N PHE A 101 18.78 -7.19 -12.63
CA PHE A 101 17.55 -7.86 -12.26
C PHE A 101 16.46 -7.71 -13.33
N TYR A 102 15.53 -8.66 -13.30
CA TYR A 102 14.25 -8.64 -14.00
C TYR A 102 13.22 -9.27 -13.07
N ASN A 103 12.06 -8.64 -12.92
CA ASN A 103 10.94 -9.15 -12.15
C ASN A 103 9.63 -8.88 -12.90
N GLU A 104 8.71 -9.82 -12.80
CA GLU A 104 7.38 -9.74 -13.35
C GLU A 104 6.36 -10.03 -12.25
N ILE A 105 5.27 -9.27 -12.20
CA ILE A 105 4.19 -9.44 -11.22
C ILE A 105 2.86 -9.12 -11.91
N PRO A 106 1.89 -10.04 -11.93
CA PRO A 106 0.54 -9.75 -12.39
C PRO A 106 -0.27 -9.06 -11.27
N HIS A 107 -1.33 -8.37 -11.66
CA HIS A 107 -2.39 -7.86 -10.79
C HIS A 107 -3.73 -8.18 -11.43
N ASN A 108 -4.33 -9.31 -11.05
CA ASN A 108 -5.58 -9.80 -11.61
C ASN A 108 -6.77 -9.35 -10.77
N PHE A 109 -7.66 -8.53 -11.31
CA PHE A 109 -8.80 -7.99 -10.58
C PHE A 109 -10.07 -8.83 -10.79
N THR A 110 -10.39 -9.13 -12.05
CA THR A 110 -11.62 -9.85 -12.45
C THR A 110 -11.44 -10.44 -13.84
N TYR A 111 -11.74 -11.72 -14.00
CA TYR A 111 -11.80 -12.39 -15.30
C TYR A 111 -13.24 -12.49 -15.80
N GLY A 112 -13.43 -12.36 -17.11
CA GLY A 112 -14.76 -12.41 -17.72
C GLY A 112 -15.66 -11.20 -17.38
N ALA A 113 -15.06 -10.05 -17.09
CA ALA A 113 -15.77 -8.78 -17.01
C ALA A 113 -16.50 -8.48 -18.33
N ARG A 114 -17.56 -7.69 -18.28
CA ARG A 114 -18.46 -7.47 -19.43
C ARG A 114 -18.67 -6.01 -19.70
N THR A 115 -18.70 -5.62 -20.96
CA THR A 115 -19.08 -4.25 -21.33
C THR A 115 -19.77 -4.23 -22.68
N PHE A 116 -20.76 -3.35 -22.84
CA PHE A 116 -21.39 -3.13 -24.15
C PHE A 116 -20.46 -2.35 -25.10
N TYR A 117 -19.39 -1.73 -24.58
CA TYR A 117 -18.37 -1.09 -25.40
C TYR A 117 -17.52 -2.11 -26.16
N SER A 118 -17.14 -1.74 -27.37
CA SER A 118 -16.01 -2.31 -28.10
C SER A 118 -14.76 -1.46 -27.83
N GLY A 119 -13.58 -2.06 -27.96
CA GLY A 119 -12.31 -1.37 -27.71
C GLY A 119 -11.81 -1.44 -26.27
N ALA A 120 -12.31 -2.36 -25.44
CA ALA A 120 -11.76 -2.61 -24.11
C ALA A 120 -10.24 -2.84 -24.19
N GLY A 121 -9.47 -2.11 -23.38
CA GLY A 121 -8.01 -2.11 -23.43
C GLY A 121 -7.39 -1.15 -24.45
N THR A 122 -8.21 -0.33 -25.11
CA THR A 122 -7.76 0.81 -25.92
C THR A 122 -8.26 2.13 -25.29
N ASN A 123 -7.71 3.25 -25.74
CA ASN A 123 -8.14 4.59 -25.32
C ASN A 123 -9.43 5.09 -26.00
N ASN A 124 -10.10 4.26 -26.81
CA ASN A 124 -11.32 4.63 -27.52
C ASN A 124 -12.38 3.53 -27.39
N LEU A 125 -13.43 3.82 -26.62
CA LEU A 125 -14.54 2.93 -26.36
C LEU A 125 -15.76 3.34 -27.18
N THR A 126 -16.30 2.43 -27.99
CA THR A 126 -17.44 2.70 -28.88
C THR A 126 -18.51 1.65 -28.71
N GLY A 127 -19.79 2.01 -28.78
CA GLY A 127 -20.85 1.04 -28.58
C GLY A 127 -22.20 1.67 -28.28
N THR A 128 -23.27 0.96 -28.62
CA THR A 128 -24.63 1.39 -28.28
C THR A 128 -25.05 0.76 -26.94
N PRO A 129 -25.39 1.58 -25.95
CA PRO A 129 -25.79 1.11 -24.62
C PRO A 129 -27.07 0.28 -24.73
N ASN A 130 -27.09 -0.84 -24.01
CA ASN A 130 -28.23 -1.74 -23.92
C ASN A 130 -28.17 -2.52 -22.61
N THR A 131 -29.32 -3.00 -22.11
CA THR A 131 -29.40 -3.76 -20.85
C THR A 131 -29.32 -5.27 -21.04
N ASN A 132 -29.13 -5.75 -22.28
CA ASN A 132 -29.00 -7.18 -22.54
C ASN A 132 -27.56 -7.65 -22.35
N VAL A 133 -27.19 -7.91 -21.09
CA VAL A 133 -25.83 -8.32 -20.66
C VAL A 133 -25.29 -9.57 -21.38
N SER A 134 -26.16 -10.42 -21.95
CA SER A 134 -25.70 -11.57 -22.75
C SER A 134 -25.11 -11.20 -24.11
N SER A 135 -25.36 -9.98 -24.59
CA SER A 135 -24.83 -9.45 -25.86
C SER A 135 -23.56 -8.61 -25.69
N TRP A 136 -23.11 -8.40 -24.44
CA TRP A 136 -21.95 -7.59 -24.14
C TRP A 136 -20.64 -8.33 -24.44
N ASN A 137 -19.61 -7.57 -24.78
CA ASN A 137 -18.27 -8.10 -24.97
C ASN A 137 -17.68 -8.53 -23.63
N THR A 138 -16.90 -9.62 -23.62
CA THR A 138 -16.17 -10.12 -22.45
C THR A 138 -14.70 -9.76 -22.54
N PHE A 139 -14.09 -9.36 -21.43
CA PHE A 139 -12.67 -9.03 -21.30
C PHE A 139 -12.19 -9.28 -19.86
N ASP A 140 -10.88 -9.17 -19.63
CA ASP A 140 -10.29 -9.36 -18.31
C ASP A 140 -9.71 -8.05 -17.78
N TYR A 141 -9.99 -7.75 -16.51
CA TYR A 141 -9.26 -6.72 -15.77
C TYR A 141 -8.02 -7.33 -15.15
N SER A 142 -6.88 -7.09 -15.78
CA SER A 142 -5.57 -7.47 -15.27
C SER A 142 -4.52 -6.43 -15.63
N LEU A 143 -3.49 -6.31 -14.80
CA LEU A 143 -2.28 -5.56 -15.11
C LEU A 143 -1.09 -6.49 -15.01
N GLU A 144 -0.09 -6.23 -15.84
CA GLU A 144 1.19 -6.89 -15.81
C GLU A 144 2.26 -5.84 -15.55
N ARG A 145 3.11 -6.08 -14.54
CA ARG A 145 4.19 -5.18 -14.17
C ARG A 145 5.54 -5.85 -14.42
N LYS A 146 6.31 -5.31 -15.36
CA LYS A 146 7.66 -5.75 -15.72
C LYS A 146 8.68 -4.74 -15.22
N SER A 147 9.60 -5.15 -14.38
CA SER A 147 10.65 -4.27 -13.84
C SER A 147 12.03 -4.86 -14.05
N TYR A 148 12.93 -4.10 -14.67
CA TYR A 148 14.29 -4.54 -14.92
C TYR A 148 15.29 -3.40 -14.81
N GLY A 149 16.52 -3.74 -14.48
CA GLY A 149 17.53 -2.73 -14.24
C GLY A 149 18.84 -3.32 -13.76
N GLY A 150 19.72 -2.43 -13.32
CA GLY A 150 21.00 -2.81 -12.76
C GLY A 150 21.69 -1.70 -12.00
N GLY A 151 22.67 -2.12 -11.20
CA GLY A 151 23.49 -1.27 -10.36
C GLY A 151 24.96 -1.58 -10.49
N LEU A 152 25.78 -0.57 -10.30
CA LEU A 152 27.23 -0.65 -10.13
C LEU A 152 27.59 0.05 -8.82
N SER A 153 28.37 -0.60 -7.97
CA SER A 153 28.91 -0.03 -6.74
C SER A 153 30.41 -0.22 -6.72
N PHE A 154 31.12 0.83 -6.36
CA PHE A 154 32.57 0.92 -6.40
C PHE A 154 33.07 1.42 -5.05
N ASP A 155 33.77 0.58 -4.30
CA ASP A 155 34.54 0.95 -3.11
C ASP A 155 35.95 1.43 -3.52
N LEU A 156 36.00 2.37 -4.48
CA LEU A 156 37.24 2.89 -5.04
C LEU A 156 37.94 3.78 -4.01
N MET A 157 39.20 3.45 -3.67
CA MET A 157 40.02 4.25 -2.76
C MET A 157 39.36 4.44 -1.39
N LYS A 158 39.16 3.34 -0.64
CA LYS A 158 38.72 3.40 0.77
C LYS A 158 39.37 4.61 1.45
N PRO A 159 38.58 5.55 1.98
CA PRO A 159 37.19 5.39 2.40
C PRO A 159 36.10 5.89 1.43
N PHE A 160 36.42 6.19 0.18
CA PHE A 160 35.43 6.68 -0.78
C PHE A 160 34.62 5.54 -1.41
N PHE A 161 33.38 5.83 -1.78
CA PHE A 161 32.53 4.92 -2.55
C PHE A 161 31.69 5.68 -3.57
N ILE A 162 31.33 5.00 -4.66
CA ILE A 162 30.44 5.49 -5.71
C ILE A 162 29.42 4.39 -6.03
N GLY A 163 28.16 4.75 -6.21
CA GLY A 163 27.08 3.87 -6.64
C GLY A 163 26.30 4.49 -7.79
N LEU A 164 25.97 3.70 -8.81
CA LEU A 164 25.13 4.07 -9.94
C LEU A 164 24.07 2.99 -10.10
N SER A 165 22.82 3.36 -10.36
CA SER A 165 21.77 2.40 -10.69
C SER A 165 20.77 2.99 -11.66
N ALA A 166 20.27 2.16 -12.56
CA ALA A 166 19.20 2.49 -13.48
C ALA A 166 18.18 1.35 -13.56
N SER A 167 16.90 1.68 -13.66
CA SER A 167 15.84 0.69 -13.86
C SER A 167 14.70 1.26 -14.69
N ARG A 168 13.97 0.38 -15.36
CA ARG A 168 12.72 0.67 -16.05
C ARG A 168 11.63 -0.25 -15.49
N GLU A 169 10.45 0.30 -15.33
CA GLU A 169 9.21 -0.41 -15.05
C GLU A 169 8.21 -0.14 -16.17
N GLU A 170 7.62 -1.20 -16.70
CA GLU A 170 6.53 -1.16 -17.67
C GLU A 170 5.29 -1.75 -16.99
N ARG A 171 4.15 -1.08 -17.08
CA ARG A 171 2.88 -1.57 -16.56
C ARG A 171 1.83 -1.51 -17.65
N THR A 172 1.29 -2.66 -18.02
CA THR A 172 0.35 -2.78 -19.15
C THR A 172 -0.89 -3.57 -18.75
N GLY A 173 -2.06 -3.21 -19.27
CA GLY A 173 -3.30 -3.99 -19.10
C GLY A 173 -4.54 -3.12 -18.99
N ILE A 174 -5.54 -3.59 -18.25
CA ILE A 174 -6.85 -2.94 -18.08
C ILE A 174 -7.21 -2.90 -16.60
N LYS A 175 -7.66 -1.76 -16.09
CA LYS A 175 -8.24 -1.64 -14.74
C LYS A 175 -9.62 -0.95 -14.78
N PRO A 176 -10.50 -1.19 -13.80
CA PRO A 176 -11.80 -0.52 -13.76
C PRO A 176 -11.65 0.96 -13.39
N ILE A 177 -12.39 1.82 -14.09
CA ILE A 177 -12.63 3.22 -13.72
C ILE A 177 -14.12 3.50 -13.89
N SER A 178 -14.65 4.54 -13.25
CA SER A 178 -16.04 4.96 -13.44
C SER A 178 -16.11 6.38 -14.00
N ALA A 179 -17.06 6.62 -14.90
CA ALA A 179 -17.43 7.93 -15.39
C ALA A 179 -18.86 8.26 -14.92
N ALA A 180 -19.08 9.49 -14.47
CA ALA A 180 -20.43 10.02 -14.33
C ALA A 180 -20.99 10.32 -15.73
N ILE A 181 -22.20 9.87 -16.00
CA ILE A 181 -22.95 10.14 -17.25
C ILE A 181 -23.89 11.33 -17.03
N GLY A 182 -24.33 11.55 -15.80
CA GLY A 182 -25.12 12.70 -15.39
C GLY A 182 -24.68 13.27 -14.05
N SER A 183 -24.52 14.59 -13.97
CA SER A 183 -24.11 15.29 -12.76
C SER A 183 -24.91 16.59 -12.60
N PRO A 184 -25.30 16.96 -11.35
CA PRO A 184 -25.10 16.21 -10.11
C PRO A 184 -26.13 15.07 -9.92
N GLY A 185 -25.68 13.91 -9.43
CA GLY A 185 -26.55 12.81 -8.97
C GLY A 185 -27.20 11.93 -10.04
N GLY A 186 -26.69 11.95 -11.28
CA GLY A 186 -27.17 11.14 -12.38
C GLY A 186 -26.53 9.75 -12.49
N ALA A 187 -26.81 9.06 -13.60
CA ALA A 187 -26.25 7.72 -13.85
C ALA A 187 -24.73 7.72 -14.01
N PHE A 188 -24.14 6.53 -13.89
CA PHE A 188 -22.71 6.30 -14.07
C PHE A 188 -22.45 5.04 -14.90
N VAL A 189 -21.26 4.99 -15.51
CA VAL A 189 -20.77 3.85 -16.28
C VAL A 189 -19.39 3.44 -15.78
N GLU A 190 -19.19 2.15 -15.59
CA GLU A 190 -17.88 1.55 -15.37
C GLU A 190 -17.22 1.27 -16.73
N LEU A 191 -15.98 1.74 -16.88
CA LEU A 191 -15.23 1.72 -18.13
C LEU A 191 -13.95 0.88 -17.97
N PRO A 192 -13.52 0.17 -19.01
CA PRO A 192 -12.21 -0.48 -19.06
C PRO A 192 -11.09 0.52 -19.36
N GLU A 193 -10.42 1.04 -18.33
CA GLU A 193 -9.28 1.95 -18.50
C GLU A 193 -8.05 1.19 -19.01
N PRO A 194 -7.48 1.56 -20.18
CA PRO A 194 -6.21 1.02 -20.62
C PRO A 194 -5.07 1.59 -19.75
N VAL A 195 -4.16 0.73 -19.33
CA VAL A 195 -2.93 1.10 -18.64
C VAL A 195 -1.78 0.74 -19.56
N ASP A 196 -0.94 1.73 -19.88
CA ASP A 196 0.33 1.54 -20.57
C ASP A 196 1.32 2.59 -20.08
N TYR A 197 1.98 2.26 -18.97
CA TYR A 197 2.88 3.15 -18.25
C TYR A 197 4.32 2.69 -18.39
N THR A 198 5.23 3.64 -18.65
CA THR A 198 6.67 3.41 -18.59
C THR A 198 7.29 4.35 -17.55
N THR A 199 7.94 3.79 -16.53
CA THR A 199 8.67 4.55 -15.51
C THR A 199 10.16 4.24 -15.57
N ASN A 200 10.98 5.24 -15.85
CA ASN A 200 12.44 5.14 -15.82
C ASN A 200 12.98 5.75 -14.52
N HIS A 201 13.93 5.09 -13.86
CA HIS A 201 14.59 5.58 -12.66
C HIS A 201 16.10 5.52 -12.81
N PHE A 202 16.78 6.59 -12.41
CA PHE A 202 18.24 6.67 -12.35
C PHE A 202 18.68 7.22 -10.99
N LYS A 203 19.73 6.65 -10.41
CA LYS A 203 20.34 7.15 -9.18
C LYS A 203 21.85 7.09 -9.28
N ALA A 204 22.50 8.18 -8.85
CA ALA A 204 23.93 8.25 -8.63
C ALA A 204 24.20 8.66 -7.18
N GLU A 205 25.19 8.04 -6.53
CA GLU A 205 25.59 8.33 -5.16
C GLU A 205 27.11 8.30 -5.05
N ALA A 206 27.69 9.26 -4.35
CA ALA A 206 29.10 9.27 -4.00
C ALA A 206 29.25 9.62 -2.52
N GLY A 207 30.23 9.02 -1.85
CA GLY A 207 30.40 9.25 -0.42
C GLY A 207 31.76 8.88 0.13
N TYR A 208 31.90 9.16 1.42
CA TYR A 208 33.06 8.93 2.27
C TYR A 208 32.59 8.18 3.52
N ALA A 209 33.21 7.04 3.81
CA ALA A 209 32.87 6.19 4.95
C ALA A 209 34.14 5.81 5.74
N LYS A 210 34.52 6.64 6.72
CA LYS A 210 35.62 6.34 7.65
C LYS A 210 35.34 6.92 9.02
N LYS A 211 35.34 6.08 10.05
CA LYS A 211 35.23 6.54 11.44
C LYS A 211 36.22 7.69 11.72
N PRO A 212 35.77 8.77 12.40
CA PRO A 212 34.44 8.96 13.00
C PRO A 212 33.37 9.54 12.06
N TYR A 213 33.67 9.72 10.76
CA TYR A 213 32.82 10.43 9.81
C TYR A 213 32.16 9.52 8.76
N PHE A 214 30.97 9.91 8.34
CA PHE A 214 30.29 9.40 7.16
C PHE A 214 29.63 10.56 6.43
N ALA A 215 29.76 10.61 5.11
CA ALA A 215 29.08 11.58 4.27
C ALA A 215 28.70 10.93 2.94
N SER A 216 27.50 11.15 2.43
CA SER A 216 27.14 10.78 1.06
C SER A 216 26.26 11.85 0.43
N LEU A 217 26.42 12.02 -0.89
CA LEU A 217 25.61 12.86 -1.74
C LEU A 217 25.02 11.98 -2.83
N SER A 218 23.70 12.03 -3.01
CA SER A 218 23.00 11.27 -4.04
C SER A 218 22.12 12.16 -4.89
N TYR A 219 22.08 11.87 -6.18
CA TYR A 219 21.15 12.40 -7.16
C TYR A 219 20.20 11.29 -7.61
N SER A 220 18.91 11.56 -7.71
CA SER A 220 17.90 10.64 -8.24
C SER A 220 17.04 11.36 -9.28
N TYR A 221 16.76 10.67 -10.37
CA TYR A 221 15.90 11.10 -11.45
C TYR A 221 14.85 10.01 -11.72
N SER A 222 13.61 10.41 -11.94
CA SER A 222 12.52 9.51 -12.35
C SER A 222 11.72 10.17 -13.46
N ASN A 223 11.29 9.41 -14.46
CA ASN A 223 10.40 9.85 -15.51
C ASN A 223 9.26 8.84 -15.66
N PHE A 224 8.02 9.28 -15.53
CA PHE A 224 6.81 8.51 -15.76
C PHE A 224 6.17 8.99 -17.07
N GLU A 225 5.93 8.05 -17.97
CA GLU A 225 5.25 8.24 -19.25
C GLU A 225 4.00 7.37 -19.28
N ASN A 226 2.87 7.91 -19.76
CA ASN A 226 1.63 7.20 -19.98
C ASN A 226 1.23 7.35 -21.46
N SER A 227 1.17 6.23 -22.19
CA SER A 227 0.82 6.25 -23.62
C SER A 227 -0.61 6.75 -23.89
N ASN A 228 -1.48 6.80 -22.87
CA ASN A 228 -2.87 7.23 -22.98
C ASN A 228 -3.13 8.38 -22.01
N GLU A 229 -3.14 9.63 -22.50
CA GLU A 229 -3.50 10.80 -21.68
C GLU A 229 -5.01 10.95 -21.46
N PHE A 230 -5.81 10.35 -22.35
CA PHE A 230 -7.26 10.42 -22.33
C PHE A 230 -7.89 9.04 -22.59
N LEU A 231 -9.04 8.80 -21.98
CA LEU A 231 -9.95 7.70 -22.33
C LEU A 231 -11.21 8.28 -22.95
N ASN A 232 -11.37 8.08 -24.25
CA ASN A 232 -12.55 8.51 -24.98
C ASN A 232 -13.58 7.40 -24.99
N PHE A 233 -14.85 7.72 -24.73
CA PHE A 233 -15.93 6.74 -24.70
C PHE A 233 -17.21 7.31 -25.29
N GLN A 234 -17.98 6.49 -26.01
CA GLN A 234 -19.29 6.91 -26.50
C GLN A 234 -20.26 7.08 -25.32
N HIS A 235 -20.83 8.26 -25.17
CA HIS A 235 -21.65 8.61 -24.01
C HIS A 235 -22.94 7.74 -23.97
N PRO A 236 -23.31 7.09 -22.84
CA PRO A 236 -24.44 6.14 -22.80
C PRO A 236 -25.84 6.71 -23.03
N THR A 237 -26.02 8.02 -23.11
CA THR A 237 -27.34 8.64 -23.35
C THR A 237 -27.41 9.45 -24.65
N SER A 238 -26.30 9.56 -25.37
CA SER A 238 -26.20 10.35 -26.60
C SER A 238 -25.24 9.70 -27.60
N SER A 239 -25.14 10.21 -28.82
CA SER A 239 -24.24 9.67 -29.84
C SER A 239 -22.86 10.36 -29.85
N VAL A 240 -22.53 11.09 -28.78
CA VAL A 240 -21.31 11.89 -28.68
C VAL A 240 -20.17 11.08 -28.05
N THR A 241 -18.93 11.49 -28.30
CA THR A 241 -17.77 10.98 -27.57
C THR A 241 -17.50 11.88 -26.38
N ASP A 242 -17.42 11.27 -25.21
CA ASP A 242 -17.04 11.87 -23.93
C ASP A 242 -15.62 11.44 -23.57
N THR A 243 -14.96 12.13 -22.66
CA THR A 243 -13.53 11.97 -22.38
C THR A 243 -13.23 12.03 -20.89
N LEU A 244 -12.51 11.04 -20.38
CA LEU A 244 -11.83 11.08 -19.08
C LEU A 244 -10.35 11.41 -19.26
N THR A 245 -9.79 12.22 -18.37
CA THR A 245 -8.34 12.42 -18.27
C THR A 245 -7.71 11.25 -17.53
N LEU A 246 -6.55 10.82 -18.00
CA LEU A 246 -5.71 9.79 -17.38
C LEU A 246 -4.46 10.44 -16.77
N PRO A 247 -3.68 9.71 -15.94
CA PRO A 247 -2.50 10.29 -15.30
C PRO A 247 -1.51 10.86 -16.33
N PRO A 248 -1.12 12.15 -16.25
CA PRO A 248 -0.20 12.76 -17.18
C PRO A 248 1.25 12.35 -16.92
N ASP A 249 2.09 12.55 -17.93
CA ASP A 249 3.53 12.38 -17.84
C ASP A 249 4.12 13.27 -16.75
N ASN A 250 5.11 12.76 -16.02
CA ASN A 250 5.78 13.54 -14.98
C ASN A 250 7.23 13.14 -14.75
N GLN A 251 8.01 14.12 -14.30
CA GLN A 251 9.42 14.00 -14.02
C GLN A 251 9.70 14.33 -12.56
N TYR A 252 10.65 13.64 -11.95
CA TYR A 252 11.05 13.85 -10.57
C TYR A 252 12.57 13.90 -10.43
N TYR A 253 13.06 14.93 -9.74
CA TYR A 253 14.46 15.18 -9.48
C TYR A 253 14.68 15.26 -7.98
N LYS A 254 15.74 14.64 -7.46
CA LYS A 254 16.10 14.72 -6.04
C LYS A 254 17.60 14.80 -5.85
N VAL A 255 18.05 15.73 -5.02
CA VAL A 255 19.39 15.75 -4.45
C VAL A 255 19.28 15.52 -2.95
N ALA A 256 20.07 14.59 -2.41
CA ALA A 256 20.07 14.28 -0.99
C ALA A 256 21.48 14.12 -0.44
N PHE A 257 21.73 14.71 0.72
CA PHE A 257 22.94 14.58 1.50
C PHE A 257 22.65 13.81 2.80
N LYS A 258 23.53 12.88 3.16
CA LYS A 258 23.52 12.18 4.45
C LYS A 258 24.87 12.36 5.12
N GLY A 259 24.87 12.77 6.38
CA GLY A 259 26.08 12.93 7.19
C GLY A 259 25.94 12.24 8.54
N ALA A 260 27.02 11.65 9.04
CA ALA A 260 27.12 11.21 10.42
C ALA A 260 28.51 11.48 10.99
N VAL A 261 28.56 11.83 12.27
CA VAL A 261 29.80 12.00 13.02
C VAL A 261 29.66 11.37 14.40
N ASP A 262 30.63 10.51 14.75
CA ASP A 262 30.79 10.02 16.11
C ASP A 262 31.50 11.12 16.93
N LEU A 263 30.88 11.50 18.05
CA LEU A 263 31.28 12.59 18.94
C LEU A 263 31.74 12.02 20.30
N PRO A 264 32.41 12.80 21.16
CA PRO A 264 32.73 12.40 22.53
C PRO A 264 31.50 11.93 23.33
N MET A 265 31.75 11.29 24.48
CA MET A 265 30.71 10.72 25.35
C MET A 265 29.83 9.64 24.68
N LYS A 266 30.44 8.84 23.78
CA LYS A 266 29.73 7.80 23.00
C LYS A 266 28.49 8.37 22.30
N SER A 267 28.64 9.56 21.73
CA SER A 267 27.58 10.28 21.06
C SER A 267 27.70 10.14 19.54
N ARG A 268 26.59 10.26 18.84
CA ARG A 268 26.55 10.25 17.38
C ARG A 268 25.52 11.24 16.90
N PHE A 269 25.95 12.15 16.02
CA PHE A 269 25.09 13.08 15.32
C PHE A 269 24.88 12.59 13.90
N ASN A 270 23.63 12.60 13.44
CA ASN A 270 23.25 12.24 12.07
C ASN A 270 22.44 13.40 11.47
N ALA A 271 22.75 13.75 10.22
CA ALA A 271 22.07 14.75 9.43
C ALA A 271 21.61 14.14 8.10
N THR A 272 20.39 14.47 7.67
CA THR A 272 19.87 14.14 6.35
C THR A 272 19.20 15.37 5.79
N LEU A 273 19.66 15.81 4.62
CA LEU A 273 19.14 16.98 3.92
C LEU A 273 18.73 16.52 2.53
N SER A 274 17.56 16.92 2.04
CA SER A 274 17.21 16.67 0.64
C SER A 274 16.29 17.72 0.08
N SER A 275 16.51 18.05 -1.19
CA SER A 275 15.66 18.90 -2.02
C SER A 275 15.18 18.06 -3.20
N ALA A 276 13.89 18.13 -3.50
CA ALA A 276 13.31 17.45 -4.64
C ALA A 276 12.34 18.34 -5.40
N ARG A 277 12.13 18.03 -6.67
CA ARG A 277 11.21 18.74 -7.57
C ARG A 277 10.50 17.71 -8.45
N ALA A 278 9.17 17.75 -8.47
CA ALA A 278 8.33 17.04 -9.43
C ALA A 278 7.78 18.05 -10.45
N LYS A 279 7.74 17.67 -11.72
CA LYS A 279 7.17 18.46 -12.83
C LYS A 279 6.23 17.60 -13.64
N SER A 280 5.16 18.17 -14.17
CA SER A 280 4.21 17.49 -15.06
C SER A 280 3.55 18.56 -15.91
N ASP A 281 3.37 18.33 -17.20
CA ASP A 281 2.64 19.23 -18.08
C ASP A 281 1.45 18.45 -18.64
N ALA A 282 0.26 19.05 -18.66
CA ALA A 282 -0.96 18.36 -19.10
C ALA A 282 -1.89 19.28 -19.89
N ASP A 283 -2.37 18.80 -21.04
CA ASP A 283 -3.46 19.45 -21.77
C ASP A 283 -4.78 19.29 -21.02
N LEU A 284 -5.51 20.39 -20.87
CA LEU A 284 -6.78 20.41 -20.16
C LEU A 284 -7.95 20.26 -21.12
N LEU A 285 -8.99 19.57 -20.66
CA LEU A 285 -10.25 19.48 -21.39
C LEU A 285 -10.90 20.87 -21.47
N THR A 286 -11.21 21.31 -22.68
CA THR A 286 -11.89 22.59 -22.95
C THR A 286 -13.40 22.44 -23.08
N SER A 287 -13.93 21.25 -22.83
CA SER A 287 -15.36 20.99 -22.83
C SER A 287 -15.70 19.76 -21.99
N TYR A 288 -16.97 19.63 -21.60
CA TYR A 288 -17.50 18.48 -20.89
C TYR A 288 -18.99 18.27 -21.24
N PHE A 289 -19.57 17.14 -20.81
CA PHE A 289 -20.97 16.82 -21.04
C PHE A 289 -21.79 16.88 -19.75
N PHE A 290 -23.01 17.43 -19.87
CA PHE A 290 -24.04 17.36 -18.82
C PHE A 290 -25.03 16.25 -19.12
N GLU A 291 -25.77 15.83 -18.08
CA GLU A 291 -26.85 14.86 -18.23
C GLU A 291 -27.90 15.34 -19.25
N GLY A 292 -28.22 14.48 -20.21
CA GLY A 292 -29.24 14.78 -21.24
C GLY A 292 -28.81 15.79 -22.30
N ALA A 293 -27.55 16.27 -22.27
CA ALA A 293 -27.03 17.14 -23.31
C ALA A 293 -26.71 16.37 -24.60
N SER A 294 -27.13 16.90 -25.75
CA SER A 294 -26.80 16.36 -27.07
C SER A 294 -25.50 16.93 -27.66
N THR A 295 -24.90 17.92 -26.99
CA THR A 295 -23.69 18.64 -27.42
C THR A 295 -22.82 18.96 -26.22
N ALA A 296 -21.50 19.01 -26.42
CA ALA A 296 -20.54 19.38 -25.38
C ALA A 296 -20.75 20.84 -24.93
N THR A 297 -20.56 21.10 -23.64
CA THR A 297 -20.49 22.44 -23.06
C THR A 297 -19.05 22.91 -23.08
N ASN A 298 -18.78 24.05 -23.73
CA ASN A 298 -17.43 24.60 -23.82
C ASN A 298 -17.05 25.32 -22.53
N LEU A 299 -15.78 25.20 -22.16
CA LEU A 299 -15.12 25.88 -21.06
C LEU A 299 -14.15 26.91 -21.61
N THR A 300 -14.10 28.08 -20.99
CA THR A 300 -13.02 29.04 -21.22
C THR A 300 -11.99 28.87 -20.10
N LEU A 301 -10.78 28.47 -20.45
CA LEU A 301 -9.68 28.32 -19.50
C LEU A 301 -8.73 29.52 -19.62
N SER A 302 -8.17 29.97 -18.49
CA SER A 302 -7.13 31.00 -18.49
C SER A 302 -5.85 30.56 -19.20
N ASP A 303 -5.56 29.27 -19.14
CA ASP A 303 -4.57 28.56 -19.95
C ASP A 303 -5.13 27.16 -20.25
N THR A 304 -4.89 26.64 -21.46
CA THR A 304 -5.31 25.29 -21.86
C THR A 304 -4.29 24.22 -21.48
N VAL A 305 -3.10 24.62 -21.07
CA VAL A 305 -2.04 23.73 -20.58
C VAL A 305 -1.80 24.02 -19.10
N PHE A 306 -1.77 22.96 -18.27
CA PHE A 306 -1.40 23.06 -16.87
C PHE A 306 0.06 22.65 -16.70
N ASN A 307 0.91 23.57 -16.24
CA ASN A 307 2.28 23.26 -15.83
C ASN A 307 2.32 23.01 -14.32
N GLY A 308 2.50 21.75 -13.95
CA GLY A 308 2.65 21.28 -12.59
C GLY A 308 4.09 21.39 -12.09
N GLU A 309 4.33 22.03 -10.95
CA GLU A 309 5.62 22.04 -10.28
C GLU A 309 5.46 21.90 -8.76
N VAL A 310 5.99 20.83 -8.18
CA VAL A 310 6.00 20.62 -6.71
C VAL A 310 7.43 20.50 -6.22
N LYS A 311 7.83 21.40 -5.33
CA LYS A 311 9.13 21.38 -4.64
C LYS A 311 8.97 20.79 -3.26
N THR A 312 9.93 19.98 -2.84
CA THR A 312 9.97 19.42 -1.49
C THR A 312 11.33 19.63 -0.84
N GLN A 313 11.31 20.06 0.42
CA GLN A 313 12.50 20.20 1.25
C GLN A 313 12.37 19.31 2.48
N ASN A 314 13.44 18.62 2.86
CA ASN A 314 13.47 17.77 4.03
C ASN A 314 14.80 17.87 4.76
N TYR A 315 14.75 18.24 6.03
CA TYR A 315 15.91 18.29 6.92
C TYR A 315 15.64 17.45 8.16
N ALA A 316 16.53 16.52 8.49
CA ALA A 316 16.42 15.68 9.66
C ALA A 316 17.76 15.61 10.40
N PHE A 317 17.73 15.96 11.68
CA PHE A 317 18.87 15.92 12.58
C PHE A 317 18.56 15.03 13.76
N VAL A 318 19.49 14.14 14.12
CA VAL A 318 19.36 13.23 15.25
C VAL A 318 20.67 13.19 16.02
N LEU A 319 20.63 13.57 17.29
CA LEU A 319 21.72 13.40 18.24
C LEU A 319 21.36 12.26 19.19
N THR A 320 22.20 11.23 19.23
CA THR A 320 22.15 10.18 20.26
C THR A 320 23.38 10.28 21.13
N SER A 321 23.23 10.10 22.44
CA SER A 321 24.33 10.21 23.40
C SER A 321 24.17 9.19 24.52
N ASN A 322 25.28 8.64 25.00
CA ASN A 322 25.31 7.74 26.14
C ASN A 322 26.31 8.29 27.17
N PRO A 323 26.03 9.49 27.75
CA PRO A 323 27.02 10.23 28.54
C PRO A 323 27.33 9.55 29.87
N LEU A 324 26.38 8.77 30.40
CA LEU A 324 26.53 7.96 31.61
C LEU A 324 26.09 6.52 31.31
N PRO A 325 26.67 5.48 31.94
CA PRO A 325 26.25 4.09 31.73
C PRO A 325 24.76 3.82 31.99
N LEU A 326 24.14 4.64 32.84
CA LEU A 326 22.73 4.58 33.23
C LEU A 326 21.80 5.39 32.31
N LEU A 327 22.32 6.31 31.50
CA LEU A 327 21.52 7.26 30.74
C LEU A 327 21.84 7.18 29.25
N ASN A 328 20.79 7.03 28.43
CA ASN A 328 20.85 7.10 26.97
C ASN A 328 19.91 8.23 26.58
N ALA A 329 20.36 9.19 25.80
CA ALA A 329 19.56 10.34 25.39
C ALA A 329 19.49 10.42 23.86
N LYS A 330 18.33 10.78 23.35
CA LYS A 330 18.09 11.02 21.93
C LYS A 330 17.31 12.31 21.78
N VAL A 331 17.84 13.23 20.98
CA VAL A 331 17.19 14.47 20.58
C VAL A 331 17.09 14.48 19.07
N PHE A 332 15.94 14.86 18.53
CA PHE A 332 15.76 14.94 17.09
C PHE A 332 14.95 16.16 16.69
N TYR A 333 15.24 16.63 15.47
CA TYR A 333 14.48 17.66 14.77
C TYR A 333 14.28 17.23 13.32
N LYS A 334 13.06 17.40 12.80
CA LYS A 334 12.70 17.12 11.41
C LYS A 334 11.87 18.27 10.87
N TYR A 335 12.27 18.78 9.72
CA TYR A 335 11.58 19.77 8.91
C TYR A 335 11.18 19.11 7.60
N TYR A 336 9.94 19.28 7.17
CA TYR A 336 9.48 18.90 5.85
C TYR A 336 8.61 20.02 5.28
N GLU A 337 8.81 20.36 4.03
CA GLU A 337 7.99 21.33 3.31
C GLU A 337 7.67 20.77 1.92
N LYS A 338 6.41 20.95 1.52
CA LYS A 338 5.91 20.75 0.18
C LYS A 338 5.33 22.10 -0.27
N GLU A 339 5.89 22.63 -1.35
CA GLU A 339 5.48 23.86 -2.00
C GLU A 339 5.07 23.52 -3.43
N ASN A 340 3.86 23.90 -3.80
CA ASN A 340 3.20 23.61 -5.06
C ASN A 340 3.15 24.90 -5.85
N GLU A 341 4.14 25.08 -6.71
CA GLU A 341 4.26 26.21 -7.63
C GLU A 341 3.64 25.89 -8.99
N SER A 342 2.64 25.01 -9.03
CA SER A 342 1.91 24.72 -10.27
C SER A 342 1.06 25.90 -10.69
N ASP A 343 0.62 25.89 -11.95
CA ASP A 343 -0.26 26.92 -12.48
C ASP A 343 -1.61 26.97 -11.77
N GLN A 344 -2.13 28.19 -11.60
CA GLN A 344 -3.53 28.39 -11.24
C GLN A 344 -4.34 28.60 -12.51
N ILE A 345 -5.17 27.61 -12.84
CA ILE A 345 -6.07 27.61 -13.97
C ILE A 345 -7.43 28.09 -13.51
N THR A 346 -7.88 29.17 -14.12
CA THR A 346 -9.22 29.72 -13.95
C THR A 346 -10.11 29.20 -15.07
N THR A 347 -11.10 28.39 -14.70
CA THR A 347 -12.13 27.85 -15.58
C THR A 347 -13.36 28.75 -15.50
N THR A 348 -13.83 29.24 -16.63
CA THR A 348 -15.03 30.07 -16.75
C THR A 348 -16.07 29.34 -17.60
N GLN A 349 -17.28 29.25 -17.06
CA GLN A 349 -18.47 28.79 -17.76
C GLN A 349 -19.56 29.83 -17.56
N ASP A 350 -20.01 30.47 -18.65
CA ASP A 350 -20.96 31.58 -18.60
C ASP A 350 -20.52 32.68 -17.60
N THR A 351 -21.21 32.83 -16.47
CA THR A 351 -20.85 33.77 -15.38
C THR A 351 -20.07 33.13 -14.24
N ASP A 352 -20.00 31.80 -14.20
CA ASP A 352 -19.36 31.06 -13.12
C ASP A 352 -17.87 30.92 -13.41
N THR A 353 -17.06 31.21 -12.39
CA THR A 353 -15.60 31.15 -12.48
C THR A 353 -15.06 30.34 -11.32
N PHE A 354 -14.22 29.36 -11.62
CA PHE A 354 -13.55 28.51 -10.64
C PHE A 354 -12.04 28.52 -10.89
N THR A 355 -11.26 28.72 -9.83
CA THR A 355 -9.80 28.61 -9.87
C THR A 355 -9.37 27.44 -9.01
N ASN A 356 -8.51 26.57 -9.53
CA ASN A 356 -7.95 25.46 -8.75
C ASN A 356 -7.14 25.98 -7.54
N LYS A 357 -7.21 25.25 -6.43
CA LYS A 357 -6.44 25.54 -5.22
C LYS A 357 -5.16 24.70 -5.21
N LEU A 358 -4.04 25.33 -4.87
CA LEU A 358 -2.75 24.68 -4.75
C LEU A 358 -2.53 24.24 -3.30
N PHE A 359 -2.27 22.95 -3.08
CA PHE A 359 -2.10 22.41 -1.74
C PHE A 359 -0.63 22.31 -1.31
N ASP A 360 -0.27 23.15 -0.34
CA ASP A 360 1.04 23.25 0.30
C ASP A 360 1.00 22.87 1.76
N TYR A 361 2.14 22.40 2.28
CA TYR A 361 2.27 22.28 3.72
C TYR A 361 3.71 22.25 4.22
N ARG A 362 3.87 22.71 5.45
CA ARG A 362 5.12 22.70 6.21
C ARG A 362 4.92 22.00 7.54
N LYS A 363 5.85 21.12 7.89
CA LYS A 363 5.83 20.30 9.10
C LYS A 363 7.14 20.40 9.87
N ASN A 364 7.04 20.87 11.11
CA ASN A 364 8.13 20.93 12.07
C ASN A 364 7.89 19.88 13.15
N LYS A 365 8.84 18.98 13.37
CA LYS A 365 8.75 17.90 14.36
C LYS A 365 10.03 17.85 15.20
N ALA A 366 9.91 18.08 16.50
CA ALA A 366 11.02 18.03 17.45
C ALA A 366 10.68 17.11 18.61
N GLY A 367 11.69 16.46 19.20
CA GLY A 367 11.43 15.63 20.37
C GLY A 367 12.69 15.17 21.09
N VAL A 368 12.46 14.65 22.30
CA VAL A 368 13.47 14.10 23.19
C VAL A 368 12.99 12.77 23.77
N GLU A 369 13.91 11.83 23.90
CA GLU A 369 13.71 10.49 24.47
C GLU A 369 14.87 10.18 25.40
N LEU A 370 14.57 9.75 26.64
CA LEU A 370 15.58 9.44 27.65
C LEU A 370 15.42 7.99 28.10
N GLY A 371 16.41 7.13 27.86
CA GLY A 371 16.45 5.77 28.39
C GLY A 371 17.26 5.70 29.67
N ILE A 372 16.59 5.58 30.81
CA ILE A 372 17.17 5.56 32.16
C ILE A 372 17.18 4.11 32.66
N LYS A 373 18.37 3.57 32.93
CA LYS A 373 18.53 2.28 33.63
C LYS A 373 18.33 2.49 35.12
N LEU A 374 17.38 1.76 35.69
CA LEU A 374 17.06 1.75 37.12
C LEU A 374 17.59 0.45 37.75
N PRO A 375 17.67 0.36 39.09
CA PRO A 375 17.99 -0.88 39.79
C PRO A 375 17.08 -2.05 39.40
N ALA A 376 17.49 -3.28 39.73
CA ALA A 376 16.73 -4.51 39.44
C ALA A 376 16.38 -4.72 37.96
N ASN A 377 17.26 -4.28 37.04
CA ASN A 377 17.12 -4.40 35.58
C ASN A 377 15.86 -3.74 35.02
N PHE A 378 15.36 -2.69 35.67
CA PHE A 378 14.33 -1.83 35.10
C PHE A 378 14.95 -0.81 34.15
N ARG A 379 14.21 -0.44 33.10
CA ARG A 379 14.54 0.66 32.19
C ARG A 379 13.31 1.51 31.97
N LEU A 380 13.38 2.77 32.40
CA LEU A 380 12.33 3.77 32.19
C LEU A 380 12.67 4.60 30.95
N ILE A 381 11.68 4.84 30.08
CA ILE A 381 11.85 5.56 28.82
C ILE A 381 10.74 6.61 28.67
N PRO A 382 10.87 7.80 29.29
CA PRO A 382 10.04 8.94 28.94
C PRO A 382 10.46 9.52 27.59
N ALA A 383 9.47 9.96 26.80
CA ALA A 383 9.71 10.75 25.61
C ALA A 383 8.62 11.80 25.39
N TYR A 384 9.02 12.94 24.82
CA TYR A 384 8.14 14.02 24.42
C TYR A 384 8.41 14.40 22.97
N THR A 385 7.36 14.57 22.17
CA THR A 385 7.43 15.00 20.78
C THR A 385 6.41 16.10 20.52
N TYR A 386 6.86 17.20 19.93
CA TYR A 386 6.03 18.28 19.43
C TYR A 386 6.01 18.26 17.91
N VAL A 387 4.82 18.40 17.31
CA VAL A 387 4.65 18.52 15.86
C VAL A 387 3.77 19.71 15.54
N LYS A 388 4.28 20.67 14.76
CA LYS A 388 3.47 21.75 14.18
C LYS A 388 3.37 21.53 12.68
N THR A 389 2.15 21.53 12.15
CA THR A 389 1.90 21.44 10.71
C THR A 389 1.06 22.63 10.27
N ASN A 390 1.56 23.38 9.30
CA ASN A 390 0.87 24.47 8.60
C ASN A 390 0.54 24.01 7.18
N ARG A 391 -0.65 24.30 6.68
CA ARG A 391 -1.16 23.83 5.38
C ARG A 391 -1.89 24.96 4.67
N GLU A 392 -1.81 24.98 3.35
CA GLU A 392 -2.66 25.80 2.49
C GLU A 392 -4.00 25.09 2.33
N ARG A 393 -4.81 25.18 3.38
CA ARG A 393 -6.11 24.53 3.49
C ARG A 393 -7.01 25.39 4.34
N GLU A 394 -8.26 25.53 3.92
CA GLU A 394 -9.14 26.56 4.46
C GLU A 394 -9.84 26.15 5.75
N ASP A 395 -10.21 24.88 5.92
CA ASP A 395 -10.89 24.39 7.13
C ASP A 395 -9.94 24.32 8.33
N ILE A 396 -8.77 23.68 8.17
CA ILE A 396 -7.78 23.44 9.22
C ILE A 396 -6.36 23.78 8.71
N PRO A 397 -6.00 25.08 8.67
CA PRO A 397 -4.69 25.53 8.20
C PRO A 397 -3.54 25.18 9.14
N GLU A 398 -3.78 25.03 10.45
CA GLU A 398 -2.73 24.71 11.42
C GLU A 398 -3.15 23.61 12.40
N THR A 399 -2.23 22.69 12.69
CA THR A 399 -2.38 21.68 13.75
C THR A 399 -1.12 21.60 14.61
N ARG A 400 -1.30 21.46 15.92
CA ARG A 400 -0.23 21.34 16.93
C ARG A 400 -0.44 20.06 17.74
N ASP A 401 0.47 19.10 17.57
CA ASP A 401 0.45 17.82 18.29
C ASP A 401 1.48 17.83 19.42
N ASN A 402 1.03 17.58 20.64
CA ASN A 402 1.86 17.31 21.81
C ASN A 402 1.73 15.82 22.15
N ILE A 403 2.84 15.07 22.05
CA ILE A 403 2.85 13.62 22.28
C ILE A 403 3.77 13.33 23.46
N LEU A 404 3.20 12.83 24.55
CA LEU A 404 3.92 12.35 25.72
C LEU A 404 3.85 10.83 25.77
N SER A 405 4.98 10.17 26.00
CA SER A 405 5.05 8.72 26.16
C SER A 405 5.92 8.33 27.34
N LEU A 406 5.56 7.23 28.00
CA LEU A 406 6.28 6.65 29.11
C LEU A 406 6.26 5.13 28.99
N ASP A 407 7.41 4.53 28.73
CA ASP A 407 7.59 3.08 28.73
C ASP A 407 8.41 2.63 29.96
N LEU A 408 8.02 1.51 30.56
CA LEU A 408 8.79 0.80 31.58
C LEU A 408 9.06 -0.62 31.09
N LYS A 409 10.34 -0.97 30.95
CA LYS A 409 10.80 -2.32 30.62
C LYS A 409 11.47 -2.97 31.83
N TRP A 410 11.23 -4.25 32.04
CA TRP A 410 11.88 -5.06 33.07
C TRP A 410 12.47 -6.33 32.46
N SER A 411 13.73 -6.60 32.76
CA SER A 411 14.42 -7.83 32.34
C SER A 411 15.22 -8.42 33.51
N GLY A 412 14.56 -8.52 34.68
CA GLY A 412 15.17 -9.02 35.91
C GLY A 412 15.37 -10.53 35.96
N LEU A 413 14.59 -11.28 35.19
CA LEU A 413 14.65 -12.74 35.11
C LEU A 413 15.18 -13.16 33.75
N ALA A 414 16.06 -14.17 33.71
CA ALA A 414 16.63 -14.66 32.45
C ALA A 414 15.56 -15.23 31.51
N PHE A 415 14.48 -15.78 32.06
CA PHE A 415 13.38 -16.37 31.30
C PHE A 415 12.27 -15.38 30.95
N MET A 416 12.38 -14.09 31.27
CA MET A 416 11.28 -13.15 31.01
C MET A 416 11.72 -11.71 30.79
N THR A 417 11.10 -11.06 29.80
CA THR A 417 11.11 -9.61 29.62
C THR A 417 9.68 -9.08 29.61
N ALA A 418 9.38 -8.09 30.45
CA ALA A 418 8.08 -7.43 30.47
C ALA A 418 8.22 -5.95 30.07
N LYS A 419 7.23 -5.42 29.36
CA LYS A 419 7.14 -4.00 29.00
C LYS A 419 5.71 -3.51 29.20
N ILE A 420 5.56 -2.36 29.85
CA ILE A 420 4.31 -1.59 29.84
C ILE A 420 4.60 -0.19 29.31
N GLY A 421 3.62 0.41 28.65
CA GLY A 421 3.76 1.70 28.00
C GLY A 421 2.45 2.47 27.97
N TYR A 422 2.54 3.78 28.10
CA TYR A 422 1.43 4.72 27.92
C TYR A 422 1.87 5.86 27.01
N GLU A 423 0.98 6.28 26.12
CA GLU A 423 1.18 7.41 25.21
C GLU A 423 -0.10 8.26 25.17
N ARG A 424 0.06 9.57 25.32
CA ARG A 424 -1.00 10.56 25.19
C ARG A 424 -0.64 11.52 24.06
N LEU A 425 -1.56 11.69 23.13
CA LEU A 425 -1.52 12.73 22.10
C LEU A 425 -2.62 13.75 22.40
N TRP A 426 -2.24 15.01 22.46
CA TRP A 426 -3.16 16.14 22.37
C TRP A 426 -2.89 16.86 21.05
N ARG A 427 -3.90 16.88 20.17
CA ARG A 427 -3.88 17.65 18.93
C ARG A 427 -4.85 18.81 19.08
N ASP A 428 -4.30 20.02 19.01
CA ASP A 428 -5.07 21.23 18.80
C ASP A 428 -5.02 21.61 17.32
N ALA A 429 -6.09 22.24 16.85
CA ALA A 429 -6.26 22.65 15.46
C ALA A 429 -6.81 24.07 15.43
N ASP A 430 -6.22 24.94 14.61
CA ASP A 430 -6.78 26.26 14.37
C ASP A 430 -7.83 26.10 13.26
N HIS A 431 -9.00 26.69 13.47
CA HIS A 431 -10.12 26.60 12.54
C HIS A 431 -10.14 27.84 11.66
N GLY A 432 -10.03 27.64 10.35
CA GLY A 432 -10.38 28.70 9.41
C GLY A 432 -11.90 28.78 9.30
N ILE A 433 -12.43 30.00 9.27
CA ILE A 433 -13.79 30.21 8.79
C ILE A 433 -13.65 30.28 7.27
N LEU A 434 -14.31 29.39 6.53
CA LEU A 434 -14.38 29.51 5.08
C LEU A 434 -14.99 30.85 4.73
N THR A 435 -14.21 31.71 4.07
CA THR A 435 -14.73 32.94 3.49
C THR A 435 -15.49 32.54 2.25
N VAL A 436 -16.80 32.77 2.27
CA VAL A 436 -17.71 32.60 1.15
C VAL A 436 -17.17 33.32 -0.09
N VAL A 437 -16.88 32.60 -1.17
CA VAL A 437 -16.49 33.19 -2.46
C VAL A 437 -17.40 32.65 -3.58
N GLY A 438 -18.26 33.50 -4.11
CA GLY A 438 -19.11 33.21 -5.28
C GLY A 438 -20.31 32.31 -4.97
N GLY A 439 -21.05 31.85 -5.99
CA GLY A 439 -22.29 31.06 -5.87
C GLY A 439 -22.19 29.68 -5.17
N GLN A 440 -21.07 29.39 -4.47
CA GLN A 440 -20.89 28.26 -3.55
C GLN A 440 -21.37 28.56 -2.11
N ASP A 441 -22.00 29.71 -1.88
CA ASP A 441 -22.62 30.14 -0.60
C ASP A 441 -23.31 29.01 0.18
N GLU A 442 -23.92 28.04 -0.50
CA GLU A 442 -24.70 26.95 0.09
C GLU A 442 -23.86 25.74 0.57
N ALA A 443 -22.74 25.44 -0.08
CA ALA A 443 -21.85 24.33 0.27
C ALA A 443 -20.97 24.70 1.47
N ASP A 444 -20.57 25.96 1.59
CA ASP A 444 -19.73 26.46 2.68
C ASP A 444 -20.45 26.54 4.03
N LEU A 445 -21.79 26.49 4.05
CA LEU A 445 -22.55 26.57 5.31
C LEU A 445 -22.40 25.31 6.17
N VAL A 446 -22.33 24.11 5.57
CA VAL A 446 -22.16 22.87 6.34
C VAL A 446 -20.75 22.74 6.90
N GLU A 447 -19.77 23.33 6.21
CA GLU A 447 -18.36 23.28 6.59
C GLU A 447 -18.07 23.92 7.96
N GLN A 448 -18.95 24.81 8.45
CA GLN A 448 -18.89 25.33 9.83
C GLN A 448 -18.98 24.20 10.86
N TYR A 449 -19.71 23.12 10.54
CA TYR A 449 -19.97 21.98 11.42
C TYR A 449 -19.09 20.77 11.11
N VAL A 450 -18.59 20.64 9.88
CA VAL A 450 -17.76 19.49 9.49
C VAL A 450 -16.35 19.63 10.05
N ARG A 451 -15.80 18.54 10.59
CA ARG A 451 -14.37 18.42 10.90
C ARG A 451 -13.82 17.17 10.24
N ARG A 452 -12.94 17.37 9.26
CA ARG A 452 -12.27 16.29 8.54
C ARG A 452 -11.22 15.64 9.46
N PHE A 453 -11.36 14.33 9.66
CA PHE A 453 -10.67 13.56 10.71
C PHE A 453 -9.14 13.52 10.58
N ASP A 454 -8.60 13.85 9.41
CA ASP A 454 -7.17 13.81 9.14
C ASP A 454 -6.41 14.91 9.92
N ALA A 455 -7.07 16.07 10.09
CA ALA A 455 -6.52 17.25 10.75
C ALA A 455 -7.32 17.71 11.99
N ALA A 456 -8.53 17.17 12.22
CA ALA A 456 -9.38 17.54 13.34
C ALA A 456 -8.67 17.44 14.71
N PRO A 457 -9.02 18.34 15.66
CA PRO A 457 -8.48 18.28 17.01
C PRO A 457 -8.91 16.97 17.67
N LYS A 458 -8.00 16.35 18.41
CA LYS A 458 -8.27 15.08 19.06
C LYS A 458 -7.37 14.84 20.26
N ASP A 459 -7.91 14.07 21.17
CA ASP A 459 -7.17 13.50 22.28
C ASP A 459 -7.10 11.98 22.11
N GLN A 460 -5.89 11.42 22.17
CA GLN A 460 -5.70 10.00 21.98
C GLN A 460 -4.86 9.40 23.11
N ASP A 461 -5.39 8.39 23.77
CA ASP A 461 -4.68 7.53 24.71
C ASP A 461 -4.28 6.23 24.01
N THR A 462 -3.08 5.75 24.29
CA THR A 462 -2.62 4.42 23.86
C THR A 462 -1.90 3.72 25.00
N TYR A 463 -2.44 2.58 25.40
CA TYR A 463 -1.88 1.70 26.42
C TYR A 463 -1.28 0.48 25.73
N LYS A 464 -0.08 0.09 26.16
CA LYS A 464 0.70 -1.01 25.56
C LYS A 464 1.21 -1.90 26.69
N ALA A 465 1.04 -3.20 26.57
CA ALA A 465 1.63 -4.19 27.46
C ALA A 465 2.19 -5.35 26.64
N SER A 466 3.38 -5.83 26.98
CA SER A 466 3.94 -7.02 26.36
C SER A 466 4.80 -7.81 27.32
N VAL A 467 4.81 -9.13 27.15
CA VAL A 467 5.65 -10.07 27.90
C VAL A 467 6.24 -11.07 26.93
N GLU A 468 7.56 -11.22 26.96
CA GLU A 468 8.30 -12.29 26.30
C GLU A 468 8.76 -13.27 27.37
N LEU A 469 8.42 -14.54 27.20
CA LEU A 469 8.78 -15.64 28.09
C LEU A 469 9.69 -16.62 27.36
N TYR A 470 10.70 -17.11 28.07
CA TYR A 470 11.64 -18.14 27.64
C TYR A 470 11.73 -19.23 28.73
N PRO A 471 10.64 -19.98 29.02
CA PRO A 471 10.63 -20.92 30.14
C PRO A 471 11.68 -22.04 30.00
N LEU A 472 12.11 -22.32 28.77
CA LEU A 472 13.16 -23.25 28.40
C LEU A 472 14.03 -22.59 27.30
N ASP A 473 15.27 -23.07 27.12
CA ASP A 473 16.18 -22.57 26.06
C ASP A 473 15.65 -22.79 24.62
N ASN A 474 14.62 -23.61 24.47
CA ASN A 474 14.01 -24.02 23.22
C ASN A 474 12.51 -23.70 23.12
N LEU A 475 11.98 -22.88 24.03
CA LEU A 475 10.58 -22.44 24.07
C LEU A 475 10.52 -20.92 24.22
N GLY A 476 10.05 -20.22 23.20
CA GLY A 476 9.70 -18.79 23.24
C GLY A 476 8.18 -18.61 23.25
N ILE A 477 7.68 -17.65 24.04
CA ILE A 477 6.27 -17.24 24.05
C ILE A 477 6.20 -15.70 24.11
N GLY A 478 5.54 -15.08 23.14
CA GLY A 478 5.24 -13.66 23.12
C GLY A 478 3.77 -13.39 23.43
N LEU A 479 3.51 -12.40 24.29
CA LEU A 479 2.18 -11.88 24.60
C LEU A 479 2.19 -10.37 24.43
N GLY A 480 1.23 -9.82 23.70
CA GLY A 480 1.09 -8.40 23.43
C GLY A 480 -0.35 -7.93 23.56
N TYR A 481 -0.55 -6.75 24.12
CA TYR A 481 -1.83 -6.07 24.16
C TYR A 481 -1.64 -4.58 23.89
N LYS A 482 -2.51 -4.02 23.04
CA LYS A 482 -2.57 -2.59 22.77
C LYS A 482 -4.02 -2.13 22.75
N TYR A 483 -4.30 -1.10 23.53
CA TYR A 483 -5.58 -0.41 23.55
C TYR A 483 -5.38 1.03 23.12
N ARG A 484 -6.18 1.50 22.16
CA ARG A 484 -6.17 2.89 21.69
C ARG A 484 -7.57 3.45 21.74
N LYS A 485 -7.70 4.67 22.27
CA LYS A 485 -8.93 5.46 22.27
C LYS A 485 -8.59 6.84 21.76
N ALA A 486 -9.28 7.29 20.73
CA ALA A 486 -9.19 8.65 20.21
C ALA A 486 -10.58 9.29 20.25
N ASP A 487 -10.66 10.44 20.90
CA ASP A 487 -11.85 11.27 20.97
C ASP A 487 -11.57 12.54 20.14
N TYR A 488 -12.33 12.74 19.07
CA TYR A 488 -12.21 13.91 18.20
C TYR A 488 -13.01 15.06 18.81
N ARG A 489 -12.30 15.90 19.55
CA ARG A 489 -12.86 17.08 20.22
C ARG A 489 -13.40 18.03 19.16
N ASP A 490 -14.45 18.77 19.49
CA ASP A 490 -15.02 19.84 18.65
C ASP A 490 -15.52 19.39 17.25
N THR A 491 -15.57 18.09 16.96
CA THR A 491 -16.16 17.54 15.74
C THR A 491 -17.67 17.45 15.86
N THR A 492 -18.38 18.39 15.23
CA THR A 492 -19.84 18.33 15.12
C THR A 492 -20.27 17.29 14.08
N LEU A 493 -19.80 17.38 12.83
CA LEU A 493 -20.09 16.39 11.78
C LEU A 493 -18.80 15.69 11.34
N GLY A 494 -18.84 14.36 11.26
CA GLY A 494 -17.70 13.50 10.91
C GLY A 494 -17.38 12.44 11.96
N LEU A 495 -16.14 11.94 11.93
CA LEU A 495 -15.63 10.95 12.89
C LEU A 495 -15.45 11.58 14.27
N ARG A 496 -16.14 11.04 15.28
CA ARG A 496 -16.14 11.56 16.66
C ARG A 496 -15.37 10.67 17.63
N ASP A 497 -15.47 9.34 17.47
CA ASP A 497 -14.75 8.40 18.33
C ASP A 497 -14.10 7.28 17.53
N TYR A 498 -12.94 6.84 18.00
CA TYR A 498 -12.24 5.66 17.50
C TYR A 498 -11.65 4.85 18.66
N LYS A 499 -11.88 3.54 18.67
CA LYS A 499 -11.33 2.61 19.66
C LYS A 499 -10.74 1.40 18.94
N SER A 500 -9.53 0.97 19.30
CA SER A 500 -8.96 -0.31 18.87
C SER A 500 -8.45 -1.12 20.06
N ASN A 501 -8.73 -2.42 20.05
CA ASN A 501 -8.17 -3.41 20.96
C ASN A 501 -7.42 -4.43 20.11
N GLU A 502 -6.13 -4.61 20.40
CA GLU A 502 -5.24 -5.50 19.65
C GLU A 502 -4.59 -6.46 20.66
N PHE A 503 -4.72 -7.75 20.44
CA PHE A 503 -4.09 -8.82 21.24
C PHE A 503 -3.28 -9.72 20.33
N LEU A 504 -2.04 -10.02 20.72
CA LEU A 504 -1.10 -10.89 20.02
C LEU A 504 -0.60 -11.96 20.99
N LEU A 505 -0.60 -13.20 20.54
CA LEU A 505 0.05 -14.33 21.19
C LEU A 505 0.85 -15.10 20.13
N ASP A 506 2.12 -15.36 20.42
CA ASP A 506 2.96 -16.22 19.59
C ASP A 506 3.76 -17.19 20.45
N ALA A 507 4.07 -18.36 19.89
CA ALA A 507 4.90 -19.34 20.55
C ALA A 507 5.73 -20.15 19.55
N ASP A 508 6.99 -20.39 19.89
CA ASP A 508 7.91 -21.24 19.16
C ASP A 508 8.51 -22.30 20.08
N TYR A 509 8.49 -23.57 19.65
CA TYR A 509 9.00 -24.67 20.46
C TYR A 509 9.81 -25.66 19.62
N SER A 510 11.07 -25.88 19.98
CA SER A 510 11.94 -26.87 19.33
C SER A 510 12.05 -28.15 20.16
N ILE A 511 11.38 -29.23 19.74
CA ILE A 511 11.42 -30.54 20.40
C ILE A 511 12.70 -31.29 19.99
N GLY A 512 13.81 -30.96 20.67
CA GLY A 512 15.11 -31.56 20.42
C GLY A 512 15.52 -31.50 18.96
N ARG A 513 15.78 -32.66 18.34
CA ARG A 513 16.05 -32.79 16.89
C ARG A 513 14.89 -33.41 16.12
N ILE A 514 13.71 -33.54 16.75
CA ILE A 514 12.56 -34.29 16.24
C ILE A 514 11.60 -33.35 15.53
N ALA A 515 11.24 -32.23 16.14
CA ALA A 515 10.30 -31.30 15.54
C ALA A 515 10.55 -29.85 15.95
N LYS A 516 10.08 -28.92 15.12
CA LYS A 516 9.85 -27.53 15.48
C LYS A 516 8.37 -27.24 15.35
N LEU A 517 7.81 -26.54 16.32
CA LEU A 517 6.43 -26.08 16.36
C LEU A 517 6.43 -24.56 16.41
N ASN A 518 5.51 -23.94 15.71
CA ASN A 518 5.20 -22.53 15.84
C ASN A 518 3.68 -22.36 15.83
N ALA A 519 3.18 -21.44 16.62
CA ALA A 519 1.77 -21.07 16.61
C ALA A 519 1.63 -19.57 16.90
N TYR A 520 0.58 -18.97 16.38
CA TYR A 520 0.25 -17.58 16.65
C TYR A 520 -1.27 -17.38 16.69
N PHE A 521 -1.68 -16.32 17.36
CA PHE A 521 -3.05 -15.84 17.46
C PHE A 521 -3.02 -14.32 17.56
N ASP A 522 -3.71 -13.66 16.64
CA ASP A 522 -3.95 -12.23 16.61
C ASP A 522 -5.46 -12.00 16.73
N TYR A 523 -5.83 -10.99 17.50
CA TYR A 523 -7.19 -10.50 17.61
C TYR A 523 -7.18 -8.97 17.54
N GLU A 524 -7.97 -8.42 16.64
CA GLU A 524 -8.20 -6.98 16.54
C GLU A 524 -9.70 -6.69 16.57
N ARG A 525 -10.09 -5.69 17.35
CA ARG A 525 -11.43 -5.11 17.30
C ARG A 525 -11.36 -3.61 17.22
N ILE A 526 -11.85 -3.07 16.11
CA ILE A 526 -11.94 -1.64 15.84
C ILE A 526 -13.40 -1.22 15.98
N LYS A 527 -13.64 -0.10 16.65
CA LYS A 527 -14.94 0.56 16.72
C LYS A 527 -14.76 2.02 16.34
N SER A 528 -15.47 2.48 15.34
CA SER A 528 -15.54 3.89 14.95
C SER A 528 -16.97 4.40 15.05
N TYR A 529 -17.12 5.67 15.41
CA TYR A 529 -18.42 6.32 15.52
C TYR A 529 -18.37 7.64 14.76
N GLN A 530 -19.33 7.80 13.84
CA GLN A 530 -19.46 9.01 13.03
C GLN A 530 -20.86 9.57 13.16
N PHE A 531 -20.97 10.89 13.17
CA PHE A 531 -22.25 11.60 13.16
C PHE A 531 -22.34 12.46 11.91
N GLN A 532 -23.42 12.31 11.17
CA GLN A 532 -23.57 12.82 9.80
C GLN A 532 -24.89 13.56 9.65
N ARG A 533 -24.94 14.44 8.64
CA ARG A 533 -26.14 15.21 8.30
C ARG A 533 -26.38 15.19 6.81
N ARG A 534 -27.66 15.06 6.44
CA ARG A 534 -28.17 15.34 5.11
C ARG A 534 -29.04 16.58 5.23
N TYR A 535 -28.90 17.46 4.26
CA TYR A 535 -29.76 18.62 4.10
C TYR A 535 -29.95 18.85 2.60
N ASN A 536 -31.08 19.44 2.22
CA ASN A 536 -31.24 19.98 0.88
C ASN A 536 -30.44 21.28 0.75
N PRO A 537 -30.23 21.80 -0.47
CA PRO A 537 -29.74 23.16 -0.63
C PRO A 537 -30.61 24.19 0.15
N PRO A 538 -30.02 25.19 0.82
CA PRO A 538 -30.74 26.25 1.54
C PRO A 538 -31.84 26.94 0.72
N SER A 539 -31.60 27.20 -0.56
CA SER A 539 -32.59 27.69 -1.54
C SER A 539 -33.86 26.83 -1.65
N SER A 540 -33.78 25.56 -1.26
CA SER A 540 -34.87 24.58 -1.24
C SER A 540 -35.35 24.24 0.18
N GLY A 541 -35.13 25.14 1.15
CA GLY A 541 -35.49 24.93 2.55
C GLY A 541 -34.51 24.02 3.31
N GLY A 542 -33.28 23.95 2.82
CA GLY A 542 -32.16 23.26 3.45
C GLY A 542 -31.70 23.90 4.76
N ASP A 543 -31.41 23.08 5.76
CA ASP A 543 -30.83 23.53 7.02
C ASP A 543 -29.50 22.79 7.25
N PRO A 544 -28.34 23.43 7.13
CA PRO A 544 -27.05 22.79 7.36
C PRO A 544 -26.72 22.59 8.85
N ASN A 545 -27.47 23.23 9.76
CA ASN A 545 -27.25 23.10 11.20
C ASN A 545 -27.77 21.74 11.70
N PRO A 546 -26.92 20.87 12.27
CA PRO A 546 -27.36 19.60 12.84
C PRO A 546 -28.39 19.73 13.97
N ASP A 547 -28.38 20.84 14.72
CA ASP A 547 -29.37 21.11 15.78
C ASP A 547 -30.62 21.81 15.25
N GLY A 548 -30.69 22.06 13.94
CA GLY A 548 -31.78 22.72 13.26
C GLY A 548 -32.94 21.79 12.91
N THR A 549 -33.56 22.05 11.77
CA THR A 549 -34.75 21.32 11.31
C THR A 549 -34.44 19.85 11.04
N SER A 550 -35.32 18.97 11.53
CA SER A 550 -35.29 17.51 11.30
C SER A 550 -36.58 17.04 10.62
N ASN A 551 -36.48 16.53 9.39
CA ASN A 551 -37.58 16.06 8.54
C ASN A 551 -37.05 15.06 7.46
N SER A 552 -37.83 14.75 6.42
CA SER A 552 -37.45 13.76 5.40
C SER A 552 -36.31 14.18 4.47
N THR A 553 -35.95 15.46 4.44
CA THR A 553 -34.89 16.00 3.55
C THR A 553 -33.77 16.68 4.32
N ASN A 554 -33.96 16.97 5.60
CA ASN A 554 -32.98 17.53 6.51
C ASN A 554 -32.94 16.64 7.75
N TYR A 555 -31.92 15.81 7.91
CA TYR A 555 -31.88 14.86 9.02
C TYR A 555 -30.46 14.46 9.37
N ASN A 556 -30.29 14.01 10.60
CA ASN A 556 -29.04 13.45 11.08
C ASN A 556 -29.15 11.92 11.17
N TRP A 557 -28.01 11.28 10.99
CA TRP A 557 -27.83 9.88 11.37
C TRP A 557 -26.44 9.73 11.99
N ASP A 558 -26.29 8.72 12.83
CA ASP A 558 -24.98 8.20 13.17
C ASP A 558 -24.76 6.84 12.54
N VAL A 559 -23.48 6.51 12.41
CA VAL A 559 -23.03 5.17 12.05
C VAL A 559 -21.96 4.74 13.03
N THR A 560 -22.19 3.59 13.65
CA THR A 560 -21.21 2.87 14.45
C THR A 560 -20.70 1.69 13.64
N GLN A 561 -19.46 1.78 13.17
CA GLN A 561 -18.82 0.65 12.48
C GLN A 561 -17.96 -0.14 13.48
N VAL A 562 -18.12 -1.46 13.48
CA VAL A 562 -17.33 -2.39 14.28
C VAL A 562 -16.74 -3.45 13.36
N ASP A 563 -15.41 -3.51 13.31
CA ASP A 563 -14.69 -4.55 12.57
C ASP A 563 -13.99 -5.44 13.61
N THR A 564 -14.26 -6.75 13.54
CA THR A 564 -13.64 -7.74 14.42
C THR A 564 -12.90 -8.76 13.57
N SER A 565 -11.59 -8.84 13.77
CA SER A 565 -10.73 -9.75 13.03
C SER A 565 -9.97 -10.66 13.98
N TYR A 566 -9.85 -11.94 13.63
CA TYR A 566 -8.93 -12.85 14.28
C TYR A 566 -8.14 -13.64 13.25
N ASN A 567 -6.85 -13.82 13.52
CA ASN A 567 -5.94 -14.57 12.68
C ASN A 567 -5.21 -15.57 13.55
N TYR A 568 -5.21 -16.84 13.18
CA TYR A 568 -4.47 -17.84 13.92
C TYR A 568 -3.92 -18.91 13.01
N GLY A 569 -2.76 -19.42 13.39
CA GLY A 569 -2.08 -20.44 12.62
C GLY A 569 -1.16 -21.30 13.47
N ALA A 570 -0.87 -22.47 12.94
CA ALA A 570 0.06 -23.42 13.53
C ALA A 570 0.87 -24.08 12.43
N GLY A 571 2.18 -24.19 12.67
CA GLY A 571 3.14 -24.82 11.77
C GLY A 571 4.00 -25.84 12.50
N THR A 572 4.43 -26.86 11.76
CA THR A 572 5.44 -27.79 12.24
C THR A 572 6.38 -28.27 11.15
N ASP A 573 7.67 -28.35 11.50
CA ASP A 573 8.68 -29.14 10.80
C ASP A 573 8.94 -30.41 11.62
N ILE A 574 8.58 -31.59 11.10
CA ILE A 574 8.84 -32.89 11.71
C ILE A 574 9.98 -33.59 10.97
N TYR A 575 11.11 -33.80 11.64
CA TYR A 575 12.30 -34.47 11.12
C TYR A 575 12.19 -36.00 11.27
N VAL A 576 11.26 -36.62 10.54
CA VAL A 576 10.96 -38.07 10.56
C VAL A 576 12.23 -38.92 10.45
N LEU A 577 13.13 -38.56 9.54
CA LEU A 577 14.49 -39.08 9.48
C LEU A 577 15.45 -37.90 9.49
N PRO A 578 16.23 -37.68 10.56
CA PRO A 578 17.11 -36.53 10.67
C PRO A 578 18.00 -36.36 9.42
N ARG A 579 17.96 -35.16 8.83
CA ARG A 579 18.66 -34.78 7.58
C ARG A 579 18.21 -35.49 6.30
N LYS A 580 17.32 -36.49 6.37
CA LYS A 580 16.85 -37.26 5.21
C LYS A 580 15.39 -36.99 4.86
N LEU A 581 14.48 -37.01 5.82
CA LEU A 581 13.05 -36.85 5.58
C LEU A 581 12.48 -35.83 6.56
N THR A 582 11.91 -34.75 6.03
CA THR A 582 11.22 -33.72 6.79
C THR A 582 9.79 -33.60 6.29
N LEU A 583 8.82 -33.69 7.19
CA LEU A 583 7.42 -33.36 6.92
C LEU A 583 7.16 -31.95 7.43
N ARG A 584 6.58 -31.09 6.60
CA ARG A 584 6.18 -29.73 6.95
C ARG A 584 4.67 -29.64 6.85
N VAL A 585 4.02 -29.13 7.88
CA VAL A 585 2.58 -28.88 7.89
C VAL A 585 2.36 -27.47 8.39
N GLN A 586 1.50 -26.71 7.71
CA GLN A 586 1.13 -25.37 8.09
C GLN A 586 -0.37 -25.19 7.89
N PHE A 587 -1.01 -24.55 8.86
CA PHE A 587 -2.39 -24.14 8.83
C PHE A 587 -2.47 -22.68 9.24
N ASP A 588 -3.20 -21.89 8.47
CA ASP A 588 -3.48 -20.48 8.76
C ASP A 588 -4.97 -20.20 8.51
N HIS A 589 -5.60 -19.47 9.42
CA HIS A 589 -6.99 -19.06 9.31
C HIS A 589 -7.13 -17.60 9.73
N LEU A 590 -7.71 -16.81 8.84
CA LEU A 590 -8.03 -15.40 9.03
C LEU A 590 -9.51 -15.21 8.82
N ASP A 591 -10.15 -14.53 9.76
CA ASP A 591 -11.56 -14.17 9.71
C ASP A 591 -11.69 -12.70 10.10
N SER A 592 -12.46 -11.95 9.34
CA SER A 592 -12.78 -10.56 9.60
C SER A 592 -14.26 -10.37 9.31
N ASP A 593 -15.01 -10.01 10.35
CA ASP A 593 -16.43 -9.70 10.27
C ASP A 593 -16.62 -8.20 10.59
N GLY A 594 -17.23 -7.46 9.67
CA GLY A 594 -17.55 -6.05 9.84
C GLY A 594 -19.05 -5.82 9.97
N HIS A 595 -19.40 -4.81 10.76
CA HIS A 595 -20.79 -4.43 11.02
C HIS A 595 -20.94 -2.92 11.03
N ALA A 596 -21.96 -2.42 10.34
CA ALA A 596 -22.34 -1.00 10.36
C ALA A 596 -23.75 -0.86 10.96
N ASP A 597 -23.81 -0.30 12.17
CA ASP A 597 -25.04 0.04 12.89
C ASP A 597 -25.42 1.49 12.55
N PHE A 598 -26.59 1.68 11.95
CA PHE A 598 -27.10 2.98 11.53
C PHE A 598 -28.25 3.41 12.42
N THR A 599 -28.18 4.64 12.95
CA THR A 599 -29.29 5.24 13.69
C THR A 599 -29.70 6.56 13.07
N TYR A 600 -30.92 6.62 12.52
CA TYR A 600 -31.53 7.84 12.01
C TYR A 600 -32.40 8.49 13.10
N TYR A 601 -32.23 9.80 13.29
CA TYR A 601 -32.92 10.54 14.36
C TYR A 601 -34.33 11.01 13.99
N THR A 602 -34.79 10.70 12.78
CA THR A 602 -36.17 10.96 12.35
C THR A 602 -36.68 9.86 11.44
N SER A 603 -37.86 9.32 11.76
CA SER A 603 -38.48 8.25 10.97
C SER A 603 -38.86 8.73 9.56
N SER A 604 -39.04 10.04 9.34
CA SER A 604 -39.33 10.59 8.02
C SER A 604 -38.18 10.45 7.02
N ALA A 605 -36.96 10.22 7.49
CA ALA A 605 -35.78 9.98 6.65
C ALA A 605 -35.74 8.55 6.10
N LEU A 606 -36.42 7.61 6.75
CA LEU A 606 -36.41 6.20 6.41
C LEU A 606 -37.51 5.92 5.39
N THR A 607 -37.12 5.40 4.22
CA THR A 607 -38.03 5.13 3.08
C THR A 607 -38.02 3.66 2.70
N GLY A 608 -39.09 3.21 2.04
CA GLY A 608 -39.18 1.84 1.53
C GLY A 608 -39.39 0.77 2.63
N GLY A 609 -40.06 1.12 3.73
CA GLY A 609 -40.31 0.20 4.86
C GLY A 609 -39.10 0.01 5.80
N ARG A 610 -38.05 0.82 5.62
CA ARG A 610 -36.89 0.85 6.51
C ARG A 610 -37.24 1.44 7.88
N THR A 611 -36.61 0.90 8.91
CA THR A 611 -36.70 1.29 10.32
C THR A 611 -35.30 1.20 10.93
N ASN A 612 -35.02 1.90 12.04
CA ASN A 612 -33.73 1.72 12.74
C ASN A 612 -33.46 0.25 13.10
N ASP A 613 -34.49 -0.59 13.25
CA ASP A 613 -34.33 -2.02 13.53
C ASP A 613 -33.87 -2.88 12.34
N ASN A 614 -33.85 -2.36 11.10
CA ASN A 614 -33.59 -3.16 9.89
C ASN A 614 -32.67 -2.52 8.83
N ILE A 615 -32.04 -1.39 9.16
CA ILE A 615 -31.13 -0.67 8.26
C ILE A 615 -29.66 -1.00 8.48
N ASP A 616 -29.35 -1.70 9.57
CA ASP A 616 -27.99 -2.12 9.87
C ASP A 616 -27.46 -3.08 8.82
N SER A 617 -26.18 -2.96 8.52
CA SER A 617 -25.48 -3.89 7.63
C SER A 617 -24.69 -4.90 8.45
N PRO A 618 -25.12 -6.18 8.50
CA PRO A 618 -24.39 -7.23 9.20
C PRO A 618 -23.21 -7.79 8.39
N ILE A 619 -23.09 -7.41 7.12
CA ILE A 619 -22.03 -7.80 6.20
C ILE A 619 -21.35 -6.53 5.71
N TRP A 620 -20.14 -6.25 6.17
CA TRP A 620 -19.43 -5.02 5.85
C TRP A 620 -17.94 -5.31 5.71
N ASP A 621 -17.51 -5.54 4.47
CA ASP A 621 -16.15 -5.99 4.14
C ASP A 621 -15.74 -7.29 4.86
N ASP A 622 -16.66 -8.26 4.91
CA ASP A 622 -16.42 -9.55 5.57
C ASP A 622 -15.55 -10.44 4.69
N TYR A 623 -14.51 -11.05 5.28
CA TYR A 623 -13.70 -12.02 4.56
C TYR A 623 -13.12 -13.11 5.44
N ARG A 624 -12.99 -14.29 4.86
CA ARG A 624 -12.42 -15.48 5.50
C ARG A 624 -11.41 -16.12 4.60
N LYS A 625 -10.24 -16.44 5.15
CA LYS A 625 -9.18 -17.16 4.44
C LYS A 625 -8.71 -18.35 5.27
N THR A 626 -8.76 -19.54 4.68
CA THR A 626 -8.19 -20.74 5.28
C THR A 626 -7.14 -21.31 4.35
N VAL A 627 -5.93 -21.53 4.86
CA VAL A 627 -4.82 -22.13 4.13
C VAL A 627 -4.35 -23.37 4.89
N LEU A 628 -4.20 -24.49 4.19
CA LEU A 628 -3.57 -25.70 4.69
C LEU A 628 -2.47 -26.10 3.70
N MET A 629 -1.25 -26.32 4.18
CA MET A 629 -0.16 -26.86 3.37
C MET A 629 0.46 -28.06 4.09
N ALA A 630 0.67 -29.15 3.36
CA ALA A 630 1.47 -30.28 3.79
C ALA A 630 2.53 -30.59 2.73
N LYS A 631 3.79 -30.75 3.14
CA LYS A 631 4.91 -31.02 2.24
C LYS A 631 5.88 -32.03 2.87
N ALA A 632 6.17 -33.11 2.16
CA ALA A 632 7.24 -34.03 2.50
C ALA A 632 8.49 -33.73 1.65
N GLU A 633 9.65 -33.57 2.29
CA GLU A 633 10.95 -33.34 1.65
C GLU A 633 11.91 -34.49 1.98
N TYR A 634 12.38 -35.19 0.96
CA TYR A 634 13.27 -36.32 1.03
C TYR A 634 14.62 -36.04 0.35
N ASN A 635 15.69 -35.93 1.14
CA ASN A 635 17.07 -35.86 0.65
C ASN A 635 17.55 -37.27 0.30
N ALA A 636 17.31 -37.68 -0.95
CA ALA A 636 17.72 -38.98 -1.47
C ALA A 636 19.24 -39.17 -1.46
N THR A 637 19.99 -38.11 -1.78
CA THR A 637 21.47 -38.06 -1.65
C THR A 637 21.90 -36.71 -1.08
N LYS A 638 23.21 -36.49 -0.93
CA LYS A 638 23.74 -35.16 -0.55
C LYS A 638 23.42 -34.08 -1.61
N SER A 639 23.24 -34.52 -2.86
CA SER A 639 23.01 -33.65 -4.02
C SER A 639 21.56 -33.65 -4.47
N LEU A 640 20.80 -34.73 -4.30
CA LEU A 640 19.42 -34.82 -4.79
C LEU A 640 18.41 -34.78 -3.64
N SER A 641 17.47 -33.83 -3.73
CA SER A 641 16.29 -33.75 -2.86
C SER A 641 15.01 -33.79 -3.70
N LEU A 642 14.04 -34.58 -3.25
CA LEU A 642 12.71 -34.68 -3.84
C LEU A 642 11.69 -34.16 -2.82
N SER A 643 10.66 -33.44 -3.25
CA SER A 643 9.55 -33.09 -2.38
C SER A 643 8.21 -33.26 -3.07
N ALA A 644 7.22 -33.68 -2.30
CA ALA A 644 5.83 -33.73 -2.70
C ALA A 644 5.00 -32.93 -1.70
N GLY A 645 4.05 -32.15 -2.19
CA GLY A 645 3.18 -31.37 -1.33
C GLY A 645 1.78 -31.21 -1.87
N TYR A 646 0.89 -30.89 -0.95
CA TYR A 646 -0.49 -30.51 -1.18
C TYR A 646 -0.75 -29.19 -0.46
N ALA A 647 -1.42 -28.25 -1.12
CA ALA A 647 -1.93 -27.04 -0.50
C ALA A 647 -3.41 -26.88 -0.84
N TYR A 648 -4.18 -26.41 0.14
CA TYR A 648 -5.58 -26.05 0.00
C TYR A 648 -5.75 -24.61 0.48
N GLU A 649 -6.44 -23.80 -0.30
CA GLU A 649 -6.75 -22.40 0.02
C GLU A 649 -8.22 -22.15 -0.25
N ARG A 650 -8.95 -21.65 0.75
CA ARG A 650 -10.33 -21.17 0.59
C ARG A 650 -10.36 -19.71 0.99
N TYR A 651 -10.90 -18.89 0.11
CA TYR A 651 -11.15 -17.47 0.37
C TYR A 651 -12.63 -17.19 0.14
N GLU A 652 -13.26 -16.55 1.10
CA GLU A 652 -14.64 -16.12 1.05
C GLU A 652 -14.68 -14.62 1.30
N TYR A 653 -15.48 -13.92 0.50
CA TYR A 653 -15.69 -12.49 0.61
C TYR A 653 -17.19 -12.22 0.55
N ASN A 654 -17.67 -11.34 1.42
CA ASN A 654 -19.05 -10.90 1.42
C ASN A 654 -19.14 -9.44 1.84
N ASP A 655 -19.83 -8.63 1.05
CA ASP A 655 -19.99 -7.21 1.32
C ASP A 655 -21.36 -6.75 0.82
N ALA A 656 -22.06 -5.94 1.63
CA ALA A 656 -23.39 -5.44 1.30
C ALA A 656 -23.45 -4.65 -0.03
N THR A 657 -22.34 -4.07 -0.47
CA THR A 657 -22.25 -3.32 -1.74
C THR A 657 -22.14 -4.22 -2.97
N LEU A 658 -21.73 -5.50 -2.80
CA LEU A 658 -21.64 -6.49 -3.86
C LEU A 658 -22.75 -7.55 -3.80
N ASP A 659 -23.44 -7.68 -2.67
CA ASP A 659 -24.55 -8.62 -2.53
C ASP A 659 -25.68 -8.28 -3.52
N GLY A 660 -26.14 -9.28 -4.27
CA GLY A 660 -27.14 -9.09 -5.33
C GLY A 660 -26.67 -8.23 -6.52
N TYR A 661 -25.36 -8.11 -6.77
CA TYR A 661 -24.79 -7.27 -7.83
C TYR A 661 -25.52 -7.34 -9.18
N LEU A 662 -25.84 -6.17 -9.74
CA LEU A 662 -26.48 -6.00 -11.04
C LEU A 662 -25.55 -5.29 -12.03
N TYR A 663 -25.34 -5.87 -13.20
CA TYR A 663 -24.61 -5.20 -14.29
C TYR A 663 -25.34 -3.95 -14.81
N THR A 664 -26.66 -3.89 -14.65
CA THR A 664 -27.45 -2.72 -15.00
C THR A 664 -28.58 -2.51 -14.00
N PHE A 665 -28.79 -1.27 -13.57
CA PHE A 665 -29.91 -0.87 -12.73
C PHE A 665 -30.28 0.60 -12.98
N GLY A 666 -31.54 0.96 -12.73
CA GLY A 666 -32.13 2.23 -13.18
C GLY A 666 -32.91 2.07 -14.49
N SER A 667 -33.36 3.18 -15.07
CA SER A 667 -34.19 3.17 -16.29
C SER A 667 -34.01 4.43 -17.13
N GLY A 668 -34.11 4.31 -18.45
CA GLY A 668 -34.02 5.44 -19.38
C GLY A 668 -32.63 6.08 -19.34
N THR A 669 -32.58 7.40 -19.25
CA THR A 669 -31.33 8.19 -19.12
C THR A 669 -30.61 7.96 -17.79
N ASN A 670 -31.30 7.40 -16.79
CA ASN A 670 -30.77 7.08 -15.46
C ASN A 670 -30.31 5.62 -15.34
N THR A 671 -30.03 4.94 -16.45
CA THR A 671 -29.54 3.56 -16.43
C THR A 671 -28.05 3.56 -16.13
N ASN A 672 -27.65 2.84 -15.08
CA ASN A 672 -26.26 2.61 -14.73
C ASN A 672 -25.75 1.34 -15.42
N TYR A 673 -24.49 1.35 -15.82
CA TYR A 673 -23.85 0.23 -16.50
C TYR A 673 -22.55 -0.14 -15.81
N LEU A 674 -22.49 -1.32 -15.21
CA LEU A 674 -21.31 -1.84 -14.52
C LEU A 674 -20.73 -3.02 -15.27
N THR A 675 -19.44 -3.28 -15.12
CA THR A 675 -18.75 -4.33 -15.89
C THR A 675 -18.57 -5.65 -15.15
N GLY A 676 -18.98 -5.71 -13.88
CA GLY A 676 -18.72 -6.86 -13.01
C GLY A 676 -17.38 -6.77 -12.27
N ALA A 677 -16.72 -5.61 -12.28
CA ALA A 677 -15.47 -5.43 -11.54
C ALA A 677 -15.67 -5.81 -10.06
N TYR A 678 -14.76 -6.66 -9.58
CA TYR A 678 -14.72 -7.19 -8.21
C TYR A 678 -15.92 -8.05 -7.78
N LYS A 679 -16.93 -8.27 -8.63
CA LYS A 679 -18.18 -8.95 -8.25
C LYS A 679 -17.94 -10.33 -7.61
N ASP A 680 -17.06 -11.14 -8.20
CA ASP A 680 -16.80 -12.51 -7.76
C ASP A 680 -15.39 -12.62 -7.18
N GLN A 681 -15.28 -12.68 -5.84
CA GLN A 681 -13.99 -12.76 -5.12
C GLN A 681 -13.75 -14.14 -4.47
N SER A 682 -14.81 -14.86 -4.11
CA SER A 682 -14.70 -16.12 -3.37
C SER A 682 -14.17 -17.25 -4.25
N TYR A 683 -13.31 -18.11 -3.68
CA TYR A 683 -12.80 -19.30 -4.34
C TYR A 683 -12.35 -20.39 -3.36
N ASN A 684 -12.21 -21.61 -3.88
CA ASN A 684 -11.49 -22.71 -3.26
C ASN A 684 -10.49 -23.31 -4.26
N ALA A 685 -9.25 -23.48 -3.83
CA ALA A 685 -8.16 -23.98 -4.65
C ALA A 685 -7.46 -25.17 -3.99
N SER A 686 -7.16 -26.19 -4.77
CA SER A 686 -6.35 -27.35 -4.38
C SER A 686 -5.13 -27.45 -5.29
N ILE A 687 -3.94 -27.52 -4.70
CA ILE A 687 -2.66 -27.55 -5.42
C ILE A 687 -1.91 -28.82 -5.02
N ILE A 688 -1.52 -29.63 -5.98
CA ILE A 688 -0.57 -30.73 -5.78
C ILE A 688 0.72 -30.36 -6.51
N PHE A 689 1.86 -30.46 -5.84
CA PHE A 689 3.14 -30.15 -6.46
C PHE A 689 4.23 -31.17 -6.13
N LEU A 690 5.09 -31.42 -7.11
CA LEU A 690 6.28 -32.27 -7.01
C LEU A 690 7.50 -31.45 -7.42
N THR A 691 8.54 -31.46 -6.59
CA THR A 691 9.81 -30.77 -6.88
C THR A 691 10.95 -31.77 -6.82
N ALA A 692 11.82 -31.73 -7.83
CA ALA A 692 13.14 -32.34 -7.78
C ALA A 692 14.19 -31.24 -7.77
N ALA A 693 15.11 -31.26 -6.81
CA ALA A 693 16.20 -30.29 -6.73
C ALA A 693 17.55 -31.00 -6.63
N TYR A 694 18.50 -30.59 -7.48
CA TYR A 694 19.86 -31.08 -7.53
C TYR A 694 20.83 -29.98 -7.11
N LYS A 695 21.65 -30.26 -6.10
CA LYS A 695 22.69 -29.40 -5.51
C LYS A 695 24.06 -29.96 -5.88
N PHE A 696 24.97 -29.11 -6.32
CA PHE A 696 26.34 -29.48 -6.69
C PHE A 696 27.35 -28.49 -6.13
#